data_AF-A0A0D1X353-F1
#
_entry.id   AF-A0A0D1X353-F1
#
_cell.length_a   1.000
_cell.length_b   1.000
_cell.length_c   1.000
_cell.angle_alpha   90.00
_cell.angle_beta   90.00
_cell.angle_gamma   90.00
#
_symmetry.space_group_name_H-M   'P 1'
#
loop_
_entity.id
_entity.type
_entity.pdbx_description
1 polymer ?
#
loop_
_entity_poly.entity_id
_entity_poly.type
_entity_poly.pdbx_seq_one_letter_code
_entity_poly.pdbx_strand_id
1 'polypeptide(L)'
;MAVTTQFAFRTLKEVGIVNAVPSYESLPDFERPQGNIRSCAYSPCGRYFAWTTVEKVNIISADNGAIVSTLPAENVFELGFSPLGTYIITWQRPSKDENGDAVKNLKVWLVFDDKAAAEGVEKQPLATYVQKSQTGWNLQYTYDEAFCARTVTNEIQIYQSHDLSTVWNKIRIEGVTDFAVSPGKNHSIAAFVPERKGQPAAVRVYNVPEFTTPASQKNFFKGDKVQLNWNDNGTSLIVLAQTEVDKTGKSYYGETTLYLLSASGGFDSRIDLDKEGPIHDVSWSPKSNSFAVVYGYMPAKTVIFNARAQPVHTFPLGPRNTVLFSPHGRYVLVAGFGNLAGQMDIYDLEKDFAKICTIEASNASVCEWSPDGVHILTATTSPRLRVDNGIRIWHASGPLVYNGEMNELYNVYWRPQKASAHPLAPNPLAIAPVLHSSATDYMATRKTPSKPAGAYRPPGARGQVTPLSFKREDEGGAAYIRDGTSSFSSNVNGFGKPRQRIVPGAEVVEDKAPLPPGAAPGGGVSLTGTGEGADGEPLSKAAKKNAKKREAKKAAAAAARDQHGSGNLAPEQSGTQKKSGSRSPDGRGHQRSQSRNYVPAPGLEPPSGPRKERSRSNSRRQRGDTNGSHHAQTNGFAKGPAPSTPNLKGQRGSAPANINTTGQLPPPPPIPASDPPELEVTSPMTPGASQDPRDKKIRGLLKKIRAIEDLKMRFAGGEKLEDTQMRKITSEDSVRKELTGLGYSGPV
;
A
#
# COMPACT_ATOMS: atom_id res chain seq x y z
N MET A 1 7.88 -39.51 12.42
CA MET A 1 8.62 -39.00 11.25
C MET A 1 8.93 -37.53 11.49
N ALA A 2 9.97 -36.96 10.88
CA ALA A 2 10.14 -35.50 10.88
C ALA A 2 8.98 -34.87 10.09
N VAL A 3 8.46 -33.73 10.56
CA VAL A 3 7.47 -32.96 9.80
C VAL A 3 8.21 -32.30 8.64
N THR A 4 7.72 -32.45 7.41
CA THR A 4 8.28 -31.74 6.25
C THR A 4 7.74 -30.31 6.19
N THR A 5 8.60 -29.36 5.82
CA THR A 5 8.14 -28.04 5.39
C THR A 5 7.50 -28.17 4.00
N GLN A 6 6.51 -27.34 3.71
CA GLN A 6 5.73 -27.41 2.46
C GLN A 6 5.36 -25.98 2.04
N PHE A 7 5.33 -25.69 0.74
CA PHE A 7 4.79 -24.43 0.21
C PHE A 7 3.73 -24.69 -0.86
N ALA A 8 2.78 -23.77 -0.97
CA ALA A 8 1.83 -23.72 -2.09
C ALA A 8 2.14 -22.52 -2.98
N PHE A 9 1.82 -22.65 -4.27
CA PHE A 9 1.94 -21.57 -5.24
C PHE A 9 0.75 -21.55 -6.21
N ARG A 10 0.49 -20.37 -6.77
CA ARG A 10 -0.64 -20.12 -7.68
C ARG A 10 -0.17 -19.39 -8.93
N THR A 11 -0.39 -19.98 -10.10
CA THR A 11 -0.19 -19.31 -11.40
C THR A 11 -1.53 -18.78 -11.94
N LEU A 12 -1.58 -18.36 -13.21
CA LEU A 12 -2.85 -18.08 -13.89
C LEU A 12 -3.68 -19.34 -14.17
N LYS A 13 -3.03 -20.51 -14.25
CA LYS A 13 -3.61 -21.75 -14.80
C LYS A 13 -3.61 -22.94 -13.85
N GLU A 14 -2.72 -22.95 -12.86
CA GLU A 14 -2.55 -24.07 -11.93
C GLU A 14 -2.35 -23.58 -10.49
N VAL A 15 -2.64 -24.46 -9.54
CA VAL A 15 -2.06 -24.42 -8.20
C VAL A 15 -1.16 -25.64 -8.05
N GLY A 16 0.00 -25.44 -7.43
CA GLY A 16 0.90 -26.52 -7.02
C GLY A 16 1.15 -26.47 -5.53
N ILE A 17 1.31 -27.64 -4.92
CA ILE A 17 1.72 -27.81 -3.52
C ILE A 17 2.92 -28.73 -3.52
N VAL A 18 3.99 -28.27 -2.88
CA VAL A 18 5.33 -28.87 -2.94
C VAL A 18 5.85 -29.07 -1.53
N ASN A 19 6.15 -30.31 -1.17
CA ASN A 19 6.93 -30.63 0.01
C ASN A 19 8.35 -30.13 -0.25
N ALA A 20 8.87 -29.25 0.60
CA ALA A 20 10.12 -28.55 0.38
C ALA A 20 11.32 -29.42 0.79
N VAL A 21 11.92 -29.15 1.95
CA VAL A 21 13.10 -29.90 2.39
C VAL A 21 12.65 -31.29 2.87
N PRO A 22 13.26 -32.39 2.39
CA PRO A 22 14.44 -32.45 1.52
C PRO A 22 14.17 -32.63 0.01
N SER A 23 12.99 -33.09 -0.43
CA SER A 23 12.83 -33.63 -1.79
C SER A 23 12.33 -32.66 -2.87
N TYR A 24 11.68 -31.54 -2.51
CA TYR A 24 11.09 -30.58 -3.46
C TYR A 24 10.04 -31.17 -4.43
N GLU A 25 9.40 -32.28 -4.03
CA GLU A 25 8.39 -33.00 -4.80
C GLU A 25 6.97 -32.45 -4.59
N SER A 26 6.10 -32.66 -5.57
CA SER A 26 4.66 -32.36 -5.42
C SER A 26 3.99 -33.37 -4.48
N LEU A 27 2.91 -32.96 -3.80
CA LEU A 27 2.08 -33.91 -3.03
C LEU A 27 1.56 -35.04 -3.96
N PRO A 28 1.66 -36.32 -3.56
CA PRO A 28 1.38 -37.45 -4.44
C PRO A 28 -0.10 -37.59 -4.79
N ASP A 29 -1.00 -37.37 -3.83
CA ASP A 29 -2.45 -37.49 -4.03
C ASP A 29 -3.09 -36.17 -4.50
N PHE A 30 -2.27 -35.14 -4.80
CA PHE A 30 -2.74 -33.82 -5.22
C PHE A 30 -2.79 -33.70 -6.75
N GLU A 31 -3.94 -34.07 -7.34
CA GLU A 31 -4.24 -33.74 -8.73
C GLU A 31 -4.21 -32.21 -8.93
N ARG A 32 -3.23 -31.70 -9.67
CA ARG A 32 -3.07 -30.26 -9.90
C ARG A 32 -4.28 -29.69 -10.65
N PRO A 33 -5.09 -28.81 -10.04
CA PRO A 33 -6.26 -28.24 -10.70
C PRO A 33 -5.84 -27.34 -11.85
N GLN A 34 -6.29 -27.64 -13.07
CA GLN A 34 -6.09 -26.78 -14.24
C GLN A 34 -7.33 -25.92 -14.48
N GLY A 35 -7.16 -24.60 -14.59
CA GLY A 35 -8.25 -23.67 -14.87
C GLY A 35 -7.99 -22.25 -14.39
N ASN A 36 -9.03 -21.41 -14.44
CA ASN A 36 -8.99 -20.03 -13.97
C ASN A 36 -9.15 -19.98 -12.43
N ILE A 37 -8.03 -20.10 -11.71
CA ILE A 37 -8.01 -20.10 -10.24
C ILE A 37 -7.87 -18.67 -9.72
N ARG A 38 -8.87 -18.19 -8.97
CA ARG A 38 -8.96 -16.78 -8.56
C ARG A 38 -8.24 -16.47 -7.26
N SER A 39 -8.28 -17.39 -6.30
CA SER A 39 -7.72 -17.22 -4.95
C SER A 39 -7.33 -18.57 -4.33
N CYS A 40 -6.43 -18.53 -3.36
CA CYS A 40 -6.00 -19.71 -2.60
C CYS A 40 -5.43 -19.31 -1.24
N ALA A 41 -5.62 -20.15 -0.22
CA ALA A 41 -5.13 -19.92 1.13
C ALA A 41 -4.85 -21.24 1.87
N TYR A 42 -3.84 -21.23 2.75
CA TYR A 42 -3.76 -22.21 3.84
C TYR A 42 -4.64 -21.79 5.02
N SER A 43 -5.09 -22.77 5.78
CA SER A 43 -5.60 -22.57 7.14
C SER A 43 -4.44 -22.19 8.10
N PRO A 44 -4.64 -21.29 9.09
CA PRO A 44 -3.62 -20.94 10.08
C PRO A 44 -3.10 -22.11 10.91
N CYS A 45 -3.90 -23.18 11.04
CA CYS A 45 -3.50 -24.43 11.70
C CYS A 45 -2.67 -25.38 10.81
N GLY A 46 -2.51 -25.06 9.52
CA GLY A 46 -1.76 -25.87 8.56
C GLY A 46 -2.41 -27.16 8.10
N ARG A 47 -3.59 -27.55 8.60
CA ARG A 47 -4.24 -28.83 8.27
C ARG A 47 -4.86 -28.82 6.88
N TYR A 48 -5.47 -27.69 6.50
CA TYR A 48 -6.21 -27.53 5.26
C TYR A 48 -5.57 -26.49 4.34
N PHE A 49 -5.73 -26.71 3.04
CA PHE A 49 -5.49 -25.74 1.98
C PHE A 49 -6.75 -25.66 1.10
N ALA A 50 -7.08 -24.46 0.61
CA ALA A 50 -8.23 -24.24 -0.27
C ALA A 50 -7.91 -23.34 -1.45
N TRP A 51 -8.60 -23.56 -2.56
CA TRP A 51 -8.54 -22.72 -3.77
C TRP A 51 -9.91 -22.53 -4.42
N THR A 52 -10.08 -21.42 -5.12
CA THR A 52 -11.34 -21.03 -5.76
C THR A 52 -11.26 -21.17 -7.28
N THR A 53 -12.24 -21.87 -7.88
CA THR A 53 -12.50 -21.79 -9.32
C THR A 53 -13.51 -20.66 -9.59
N VAL A 54 -14.09 -20.62 -10.78
CA VAL A 54 -15.20 -19.71 -11.09
C VAL A 54 -16.52 -20.17 -10.44
N GLU A 55 -16.68 -21.47 -10.17
CA GLU A 55 -17.95 -22.10 -9.78
C GLU A 55 -17.96 -22.57 -8.32
N LYS A 56 -16.82 -23.03 -7.81
CA LYS A 56 -16.74 -23.71 -6.51
C LYS A 56 -15.42 -23.46 -5.77
N VAL A 57 -15.44 -23.68 -4.47
CA VAL A 57 -14.24 -23.68 -3.61
C VAL A 57 -13.95 -25.11 -3.20
N ASN A 58 -12.73 -25.59 -3.49
CA ASN A 58 -12.29 -26.92 -3.09
C ASN A 58 -11.34 -26.78 -1.89
N ILE A 59 -11.45 -27.71 -0.94
CA ILE A 59 -10.64 -27.77 0.28
C ILE A 59 -10.02 -29.17 0.36
N ILE A 60 -8.72 -29.23 0.55
CA ILE A 60 -7.95 -30.46 0.73
C ILE A 60 -7.30 -30.53 2.11
N SER A 61 -6.91 -31.73 2.50
CA SER A 61 -5.86 -31.96 3.51
C SER A 61 -4.50 -31.58 2.90
N ALA A 62 -3.72 -30.79 3.63
CA ALA A 62 -2.36 -30.41 3.24
C ALA A 62 -1.31 -31.50 3.52
N ASP A 63 -1.68 -32.60 4.20
CA ASP A 63 -0.75 -33.69 4.53
C ASP A 63 -0.60 -34.71 3.40
N ASN A 64 -1.65 -34.95 2.62
CA ASN A 64 -1.64 -35.91 1.50
C ASN A 64 -2.07 -35.29 0.16
N GLY A 65 -2.99 -34.32 0.17
CA GLY A 65 -3.56 -33.70 -1.03
C GLY A 65 -5.03 -34.04 -1.28
N ALA A 66 -5.61 -34.98 -0.52
CA ALA A 66 -6.97 -35.46 -0.74
C ALA A 66 -8.05 -34.40 -0.43
N ILE A 67 -9.10 -34.39 -1.25
CA ILE A 67 -10.24 -33.46 -1.12
C ILE A 67 -11.04 -33.81 0.14
N VAL A 68 -11.12 -32.85 1.06
CA VAL A 68 -11.88 -32.92 2.32
C VAL A 68 -13.28 -32.37 2.15
N SER A 69 -13.45 -31.34 1.31
CA SER A 69 -14.74 -30.69 1.08
C SER A 69 -14.75 -29.89 -0.22
N THR A 70 -15.93 -29.81 -0.84
CA THR A 70 -16.23 -28.83 -1.91
C THR A 70 -17.38 -27.95 -1.42
N LEU A 71 -17.35 -26.65 -1.73
CA LEU A 71 -18.40 -25.68 -1.39
C LEU A 71 -19.06 -25.13 -2.67
N PRO A 72 -20.40 -25.06 -2.74
CA PRO A 72 -21.14 -24.41 -3.83
C PRO A 72 -21.07 -22.88 -3.69
N ALA A 73 -19.88 -22.34 -3.96
CA ALA A 73 -19.53 -20.95 -3.76
C ALA A 73 -18.86 -20.38 -5.02
N GLU A 74 -19.69 -19.89 -5.94
CA GLU A 74 -19.25 -19.27 -7.18
C GLU A 74 -18.49 -17.97 -6.97
N ASN A 75 -17.68 -17.60 -7.96
CA ASN A 75 -17.16 -16.25 -8.18
C ASN A 75 -16.39 -15.63 -7.00
N VAL A 76 -15.92 -16.44 -6.04
CA VAL A 76 -15.22 -16.01 -4.83
C VAL A 76 -13.87 -15.36 -5.18
N PHE A 77 -13.62 -14.19 -4.60
CA PHE A 77 -12.39 -13.42 -4.78
C PHE A 77 -11.41 -13.57 -3.61
N GLU A 78 -11.93 -13.65 -2.37
CA GLU A 78 -11.10 -13.79 -1.17
C GLU A 78 -11.52 -15.02 -0.36
N LEU A 79 -10.51 -15.70 0.21
CA LEU A 79 -10.67 -16.81 1.16
C LEU A 79 -10.04 -16.44 2.50
N GLY A 80 -10.68 -16.87 3.58
CA GLY A 80 -10.18 -16.74 4.94
C GLY A 80 -10.58 -17.97 5.74
N PHE A 81 -9.71 -18.43 6.62
CA PHE A 81 -9.98 -19.51 7.57
C PHE A 81 -10.01 -18.95 9.00
N SER A 82 -10.73 -19.60 9.88
CA SER A 82 -10.62 -19.39 11.32
C SER A 82 -9.32 -20.03 11.88
N PRO A 83 -8.80 -19.62 13.06
CA PRO A 83 -7.47 -20.00 13.57
C PRO A 83 -7.18 -21.51 13.69
N LEU A 84 -8.16 -22.31 14.10
CA LEU A 84 -8.09 -23.78 14.18
C LEU A 84 -8.50 -24.45 12.87
N GLY A 85 -9.10 -23.69 11.94
CA GLY A 85 -9.51 -24.15 10.62
C GLY A 85 -10.86 -24.88 10.58
N THR A 86 -11.74 -24.68 11.57
CA THR A 86 -13.09 -25.26 11.58
C THR A 86 -14.00 -24.55 10.58
N TYR A 87 -13.87 -23.22 10.46
CA TYR A 87 -14.67 -22.38 9.58
C TYR A 87 -13.82 -21.86 8.41
N ILE A 88 -14.45 -21.74 7.26
CA ILE A 88 -13.92 -21.05 6.09
C ILE A 88 -14.92 -20.00 5.63
N ILE A 89 -14.42 -18.84 5.24
CA ILE A 89 -15.19 -17.67 4.86
C ILE A 89 -14.84 -17.31 3.41
N THR A 90 -15.87 -17.13 2.61
CA THR A 90 -15.78 -16.77 1.19
C THR A 90 -16.36 -15.37 0.99
N TRP A 91 -15.62 -14.47 0.34
CA TRP A 91 -16.13 -13.17 -0.09
C TRP A 91 -16.23 -13.07 -1.61
N GLN A 92 -17.44 -12.78 -2.07
CA GLN A 92 -17.80 -12.46 -3.44
C GLN A 92 -17.82 -10.93 -3.61
N ARG A 93 -17.66 -10.42 -4.84
CA ARG A 93 -17.84 -8.98 -5.08
C ARG A 93 -19.29 -8.57 -4.77
N PRO A 94 -19.52 -7.42 -4.10
CA PRO A 94 -20.87 -6.95 -3.82
C PRO A 94 -21.69 -6.75 -5.09
N SER A 95 -22.85 -7.42 -5.16
CA SER A 95 -23.83 -7.29 -6.22
C SER A 95 -25.19 -6.86 -5.65
N LYS A 96 -26.12 -6.55 -6.55
CA LYS A 96 -27.55 -6.43 -6.23
C LYS A 96 -28.31 -7.57 -6.88
N ASP A 97 -29.42 -7.97 -6.27
CA ASP A 97 -30.39 -8.87 -6.87
C ASP A 97 -31.37 -8.11 -7.81
N GLU A 98 -32.33 -8.84 -8.37
CA GLU A 98 -33.35 -8.31 -9.28
C GLU A 98 -34.33 -7.34 -8.60
N ASN A 99 -34.50 -7.45 -7.27
CA ASN A 99 -35.28 -6.51 -6.45
C ASN A 99 -34.47 -5.24 -6.11
N GLY A 100 -33.18 -5.21 -6.44
CA GLY A 100 -32.25 -4.13 -6.15
C GLY A 100 -31.66 -4.17 -4.74
N ASP A 101 -31.93 -5.22 -3.97
CA ASP A 101 -31.40 -5.43 -2.62
C ASP A 101 -29.95 -5.90 -2.66
N ALA A 102 -29.22 -5.75 -1.54
CA ALA A 102 -27.80 -6.08 -1.49
C ALA A 102 -27.58 -7.58 -1.24
N VAL A 103 -27.02 -8.28 -2.22
CA VAL A 103 -26.73 -9.72 -2.12
C VAL A 103 -25.75 -9.98 -0.96
N LYS A 104 -26.04 -11.03 -0.18
CA LYS A 104 -25.20 -11.47 0.94
C LYS A 104 -23.90 -12.12 0.44
N ASN A 105 -22.96 -11.27 0.05
CA ASN A 105 -21.72 -11.61 -0.64
C ASN A 105 -20.62 -12.19 0.27
N LEU A 106 -20.79 -12.11 1.59
CA LEU A 106 -19.91 -12.71 2.59
C LEU A 106 -20.61 -13.94 3.19
N LYS A 107 -20.01 -15.13 3.06
CA LYS A 107 -20.60 -16.40 3.50
C LYS A 107 -19.62 -17.18 4.37
N VAL A 108 -20.10 -17.73 5.49
CA VAL A 108 -19.34 -18.57 6.43
C VAL A 108 -19.80 -20.02 6.30
N TRP A 109 -18.84 -20.94 6.22
CA TRP A 109 -19.09 -22.38 5.99
C TRP A 109 -18.29 -23.24 6.96
N LEU A 110 -18.78 -24.43 7.26
CA LEU A 110 -17.98 -25.48 7.93
C LEU A 110 -17.04 -26.16 6.93
N VAL A 111 -15.75 -26.25 7.29
CA VAL A 111 -14.74 -26.96 6.49
C VAL A 111 -15.09 -28.46 6.38
N PHE A 112 -15.51 -29.08 7.48
CA PHE A 112 -16.13 -30.40 7.48
C PHE A 112 -17.52 -30.29 8.13
N ASP A 113 -18.54 -30.89 7.52
CA ASP A 113 -19.93 -30.84 7.98
C ASP A 113 -20.45 -32.26 8.02
N ASP A 114 -20.47 -32.86 9.21
CA ASP A 114 -20.86 -34.26 9.40
C ASP A 114 -22.32 -34.52 8.99
N LYS A 115 -23.20 -33.51 9.08
CA LYS A 115 -24.62 -33.64 8.76
C LYS A 115 -24.84 -33.63 7.25
N ALA A 116 -24.31 -32.62 6.56
CA ALA A 116 -24.38 -32.56 5.10
C ALA A 116 -23.73 -33.79 4.45
N ALA A 117 -22.62 -34.29 5.03
CA ALA A 117 -21.95 -35.51 4.57
C ALA A 117 -22.78 -36.78 4.83
N ALA A 118 -23.46 -36.91 5.98
CA ALA A 118 -24.28 -38.08 6.31
C ALA A 118 -25.62 -38.11 5.55
N GLU A 119 -26.22 -36.94 5.31
CA GLU A 119 -27.50 -36.80 4.60
C GLU A 119 -27.32 -36.74 3.06
N GLY A 120 -26.10 -36.54 2.57
CA GLY A 120 -25.80 -36.42 1.13
C GLY A 120 -26.27 -35.11 0.49
N VAL A 121 -26.55 -34.09 1.30
CA VAL A 121 -27.14 -32.80 0.89
C VAL A 121 -26.03 -31.79 0.59
N GLU A 122 -26.28 -30.86 -0.35
CA GLU A 122 -25.34 -29.75 -0.60
C GLU A 122 -25.12 -28.91 0.66
N LYS A 123 -23.84 -28.67 0.99
CA LYS A 123 -23.45 -27.81 2.12
C LYS A 123 -24.09 -26.43 2.00
N GLN A 124 -24.77 -26.00 3.07
CA GLN A 124 -25.31 -24.65 3.20
C GLN A 124 -24.37 -23.75 4.03
N PRO A 125 -24.34 -22.43 3.80
CA PRO A 125 -23.56 -21.51 4.62
C PRO A 125 -24.23 -21.29 5.98
N LEU A 126 -23.48 -21.48 7.08
CA LEU A 126 -23.94 -21.23 8.46
C LEU A 126 -24.46 -19.80 8.64
N ALA A 127 -23.79 -18.83 8.02
CA ALA A 127 -24.18 -17.44 8.05
C ALA A 127 -23.84 -16.73 6.75
N THR A 128 -24.65 -15.72 6.45
CA THR A 128 -24.56 -14.92 5.24
C THR A 128 -24.78 -13.45 5.59
N TYR A 129 -23.82 -12.60 5.19
CA TYR A 129 -23.80 -11.17 5.50
C TYR A 129 -23.52 -10.35 4.23
N VAL A 130 -23.88 -9.07 4.27
CA VAL A 130 -23.51 -8.08 3.25
C VAL A 130 -22.26 -7.36 3.72
N GLN A 131 -21.16 -7.44 2.96
CA GLN A 131 -19.90 -6.73 3.28
C GLN A 131 -19.36 -6.03 2.03
N LYS A 132 -19.61 -4.71 1.96
CA LYS A 132 -19.31 -3.87 0.79
C LYS A 132 -17.83 -3.53 0.63
N SER A 133 -17.08 -3.50 1.73
CA SER A 133 -15.63 -3.25 1.71
C SER A 133 -14.87 -4.55 1.43
N GLN A 134 -13.83 -4.46 0.59
CA GLN A 134 -12.82 -5.52 0.45
C GLN A 134 -11.71 -5.39 1.52
N THR A 135 -11.44 -4.18 2.02
CA THR A 135 -10.58 -3.98 3.20
C THR A 135 -11.37 -4.36 4.45
N GLY A 136 -10.79 -5.17 5.34
CA GLY A 136 -11.52 -5.65 6.54
C GLY A 136 -12.73 -6.52 6.19
N TRP A 137 -12.65 -7.31 5.11
CA TRP A 137 -13.77 -8.12 4.62
C TRP A 137 -14.11 -9.32 5.52
N ASN A 138 -13.11 -9.87 6.21
CA ASN A 138 -13.20 -11.14 6.93
C ASN A 138 -13.72 -10.97 8.37
N LEU A 139 -14.36 -12.01 8.93
CA LEU A 139 -14.63 -12.06 10.38
C LEU A 139 -13.33 -12.41 11.11
N GLN A 140 -13.13 -11.82 12.28
CA GLN A 140 -11.98 -12.11 13.14
C GLN A 140 -12.45 -12.96 14.32
N TYR A 141 -11.79 -14.10 14.54
CA TYR A 141 -12.09 -15.06 15.60
C TYR A 141 -11.11 -14.90 16.77
N THR A 142 -11.53 -15.29 17.97
CA THR A 142 -10.60 -15.58 19.07
C THR A 142 -9.76 -16.83 18.77
N TYR A 143 -8.62 -16.98 19.44
CA TYR A 143 -7.67 -18.08 19.21
C TYR A 143 -8.27 -19.50 19.42
N ASP A 144 -9.34 -19.58 20.22
CA ASP A 144 -10.07 -20.79 20.60
C ASP A 144 -11.31 -21.05 19.72
N GLU A 145 -11.64 -20.15 18.79
CA GLU A 145 -12.88 -20.15 18.00
C GLU A 145 -14.17 -20.17 18.84
N ALA A 146 -14.15 -19.68 20.08
CA ALA A 146 -15.37 -19.51 20.89
C ALA A 146 -16.22 -18.32 20.39
N PHE A 147 -15.55 -17.24 19.98
CA PHE A 147 -16.19 -16.00 19.54
C PHE A 147 -15.63 -15.52 18.20
N CYS A 148 -16.46 -14.84 17.43
CA CYS A 148 -16.01 -14.03 16.29
C CYS A 148 -16.70 -12.68 16.25
N ALA A 149 -15.96 -11.67 15.80
CA ALA A 149 -16.40 -10.29 15.71
C ALA A 149 -16.38 -9.78 14.26
N ARG A 150 -17.30 -8.85 13.96
CA ARG A 150 -17.36 -8.10 12.70
C ARG A 150 -17.69 -6.63 12.97
N THR A 151 -17.09 -5.72 12.21
CA THR A 151 -17.48 -4.30 12.24
C THR A 151 -18.73 -4.06 11.41
N VAL A 152 -19.67 -3.31 11.98
CA VAL A 152 -20.84 -2.72 11.33
C VAL A 152 -20.79 -1.21 11.58
N THR A 153 -21.52 -0.41 10.80
CA THR A 153 -21.59 1.04 11.01
C THR A 153 -22.00 1.39 12.45
N ASN A 154 -21.06 1.99 13.21
CA ASN A 154 -21.18 2.40 14.61
C ASN A 154 -21.24 1.28 15.68
N GLU A 155 -21.15 0.00 15.31
CA GLU A 155 -21.19 -1.12 16.27
C GLU A 155 -20.25 -2.26 15.83
N ILE A 156 -19.36 -2.73 16.71
CA ILE A 156 -18.71 -4.04 16.54
C ILE A 156 -19.65 -5.09 17.09
N GLN A 157 -20.06 -6.05 16.26
CA GLN A 157 -20.98 -7.13 16.65
C GLN A 157 -20.18 -8.41 16.90
N ILE A 158 -20.43 -9.04 18.05
CA ILE A 158 -19.74 -10.24 18.52
C ILE A 158 -20.76 -11.38 18.56
N TYR A 159 -20.38 -12.48 17.94
CA TYR A 159 -21.15 -13.72 17.81
C TYR A 159 -20.41 -14.84 18.55
N GLN A 160 -21.16 -15.84 19.03
CA GLN A 160 -20.56 -17.12 19.41
C GLN A 160 -20.37 -17.93 18.13
N SER A 161 -19.21 -18.54 17.89
CA SER A 161 -18.94 -19.08 16.55
C SER A 161 -19.82 -20.27 16.15
N HIS A 162 -20.50 -20.90 17.11
CA HIS A 162 -21.51 -21.94 16.86
C HIS A 162 -22.91 -21.39 16.51
N ASP A 163 -23.25 -20.15 16.90
CA ASP A 163 -24.45 -19.43 16.46
C ASP A 163 -24.07 -18.06 15.89
N LEU A 164 -23.94 -18.04 14.57
CA LEU A 164 -23.64 -16.86 13.78
C LEU A 164 -24.91 -16.07 13.38
N SER A 165 -26.10 -16.54 13.78
CA SER A 165 -27.38 -15.89 13.48
C SER A 165 -27.73 -14.83 14.52
N THR A 166 -27.53 -15.09 15.82
CA THR A 166 -27.82 -14.13 16.90
C THR A 166 -26.57 -13.35 17.32
N VAL A 167 -26.73 -12.04 17.57
CA VAL A 167 -25.64 -11.21 18.09
C VAL A 167 -25.54 -11.41 19.60
N TRP A 168 -24.55 -12.17 20.05
CA TRP A 168 -24.33 -12.45 21.47
C TRP A 168 -24.04 -11.19 22.29
N ASN A 169 -23.18 -10.30 21.78
CA ASN A 169 -22.93 -8.99 22.39
C ASN A 169 -22.41 -7.97 21.37
N LYS A 170 -22.31 -6.69 21.75
CA LYS A 170 -21.83 -5.64 20.84
C LYS A 170 -21.19 -4.45 21.53
N ILE A 171 -20.11 -3.95 20.94
CA ILE A 171 -19.40 -2.75 21.39
C ILE A 171 -19.90 -1.55 20.56
N ARG A 172 -20.56 -0.59 21.22
CA ARG A 172 -21.14 0.59 20.57
C ARG A 172 -20.11 1.71 20.48
N ILE A 173 -19.70 2.06 19.26
CA ILE A 173 -18.62 3.01 18.99
C ILE A 173 -18.97 3.82 17.73
N GLU A 174 -19.48 5.06 17.88
CA GLU A 174 -19.77 5.91 16.71
C GLU A 174 -18.50 6.13 15.89
N GLY A 175 -18.59 5.93 14.57
CA GLY A 175 -17.50 6.19 13.64
C GLY A 175 -16.39 5.13 13.63
N VAL A 176 -16.56 3.97 14.27
CA VAL A 176 -15.60 2.85 14.14
C VAL A 176 -15.38 2.49 12.67
N THR A 177 -14.11 2.41 12.26
CA THR A 177 -13.72 2.07 10.88
C THR A 177 -12.97 0.75 10.78
N ASP A 178 -12.18 0.40 11.79
CA ASP A 178 -11.36 -0.82 11.80
C ASP A 178 -11.25 -1.40 13.22
N PHE A 179 -10.89 -2.68 13.31
CA PHE A 179 -10.77 -3.43 14.56
C PHE A 179 -9.75 -4.58 14.44
N ALA A 180 -9.17 -4.97 15.56
CA ALA A 180 -8.27 -6.11 15.64
C ALA A 180 -8.53 -6.94 16.91
N VAL A 181 -8.91 -8.20 16.75
CA VAL A 181 -8.99 -9.19 17.82
C VAL A 181 -7.58 -9.68 18.17
N SER A 182 -7.33 -9.88 19.46
CA SER A 182 -6.08 -10.44 19.97
C SER A 182 -5.88 -11.89 19.46
N PRO A 183 -4.69 -12.24 18.92
CA PRO A 183 -4.33 -13.62 18.60
C PRO A 183 -3.94 -14.44 19.84
N GLY A 184 -3.71 -13.76 20.97
CA GLY A 184 -3.29 -14.38 22.22
C GLY A 184 -4.42 -15.06 22.98
N LYS A 185 -4.07 -15.67 24.12
CA LYS A 185 -5.04 -16.36 25.00
C LYS A 185 -6.01 -15.41 25.72
N ASN A 186 -5.73 -14.10 25.71
CA ASN A 186 -6.62 -13.07 26.23
C ASN A 186 -7.61 -12.63 25.15
N HIS A 187 -8.90 -12.62 25.49
CA HIS A 187 -9.96 -12.19 24.58
C HIS A 187 -10.07 -10.64 24.59
N SER A 188 -9.05 -9.97 24.05
CA SER A 188 -9.03 -8.51 23.91
C SER A 188 -9.36 -8.10 22.47
N ILE A 189 -10.08 -6.98 22.31
CA ILE A 189 -10.49 -6.43 21.00
C ILE A 189 -10.10 -4.95 20.96
N ALA A 190 -9.23 -4.59 20.01
CA ALA A 190 -8.92 -3.20 19.70
C ALA A 190 -9.89 -2.67 18.64
N ALA A 191 -10.33 -1.42 18.80
CA ALA A 191 -11.21 -0.71 17.89
C ALA A 191 -10.63 0.67 17.58
N PHE A 192 -10.67 1.06 16.30
CA PHE A 192 -10.18 2.35 15.81
C PHE A 192 -11.32 3.26 15.35
N VAL A 193 -11.25 4.53 15.79
CA VAL A 193 -12.12 5.63 15.37
C VAL A 193 -11.22 6.76 14.82
N PRO A 194 -11.43 7.24 13.58
CA PRO A 194 -10.63 8.31 12.99
C PRO A 194 -11.08 9.70 13.48
N GLU A 195 -10.26 10.72 13.20
CA GLU A 195 -10.55 12.13 13.53
C GLU A 195 -11.86 12.59 12.84
N ARG A 196 -12.87 13.02 13.62
CA ARG A 196 -14.21 13.38 13.08
C ARG A 196 -14.89 14.48 13.89
N LYS A 197 -15.45 15.50 13.20
CA LYS A 197 -16.16 16.65 13.81
C LYS A 197 -15.36 17.37 14.93
N GLY A 198 -14.02 17.39 14.83
CA GLY A 198 -13.14 17.97 15.84
C GLY A 198 -12.84 17.09 17.06
N GLN A 199 -13.39 15.86 17.13
CA GLN A 199 -12.91 14.84 18.07
C GLN A 199 -11.60 14.23 17.53
N PRO A 200 -10.61 13.95 18.40
CA PRO A 200 -9.38 13.27 18.01
C PRO A 200 -9.65 11.85 17.51
N ALA A 201 -8.71 11.31 16.75
CA ALA A 201 -8.67 9.88 16.47
C ALA A 201 -8.40 9.11 17.78
N ALA A 202 -8.97 7.92 17.91
CA ALA A 202 -8.86 7.10 19.12
C ALA A 202 -8.71 5.61 18.79
N VAL A 203 -7.77 4.95 19.45
CA VAL A 203 -7.77 3.48 19.58
C VAL A 203 -8.22 3.13 20.99
N ARG A 204 -9.18 2.22 21.10
CA ARG A 204 -9.72 1.70 22.37
C ARG A 204 -9.60 0.18 22.38
N VAL A 205 -9.11 -0.38 23.49
CA VAL A 205 -9.05 -1.83 23.72
C VAL A 205 -10.10 -2.20 24.76
N TYR A 206 -10.91 -3.20 24.44
CA TYR A 206 -11.92 -3.80 25.32
C TYR A 206 -11.51 -5.24 25.64
N ASN A 207 -11.86 -5.74 26.82
CA ASN A 207 -11.58 -7.11 27.23
C ASN A 207 -12.91 -7.87 27.34
N VAL A 208 -13.16 -8.82 26.45
CA VAL A 208 -14.34 -9.71 26.51
C VAL A 208 -14.37 -10.38 27.89
N PRO A 209 -15.50 -10.34 28.64
CA PRO A 209 -16.85 -9.89 28.24
C PRO A 209 -17.21 -8.45 28.64
N GLU A 210 -16.27 -7.63 29.12
CA GLU A 210 -16.52 -6.23 29.48
C GLU A 210 -16.44 -5.31 28.25
N PHE A 211 -17.62 -4.88 27.79
CA PHE A 211 -17.78 -4.02 26.61
C PHE A 211 -18.21 -2.58 26.93
N THR A 212 -18.49 -2.28 28.20
CA THR A 212 -18.92 -0.97 28.70
C THR A 212 -17.75 -0.02 28.88
N THR A 213 -16.64 -0.49 29.47
CA THR A 213 -15.43 0.31 29.68
C THR A 213 -14.29 -0.17 28.76
N PRO A 214 -13.51 0.73 28.16
CA PRO A 214 -12.28 0.35 27.49
C PRO A 214 -11.17 0.16 28.53
N ALA A 215 -10.57 -1.03 28.56
CA ALA A 215 -9.43 -1.34 29.43
C ALA A 215 -8.16 -0.54 29.07
N SER A 216 -8.04 -0.09 27.83
CA SER A 216 -7.00 0.83 27.38
C SER A 216 -7.56 1.80 26.34
N GLN A 217 -7.12 3.05 26.33
CA GLN A 217 -7.50 4.01 25.28
C GLN A 217 -6.37 5.01 25.01
N LYS A 218 -6.08 5.25 23.73
CA LYS A 218 -5.11 6.25 23.28
C LYS A 218 -5.74 7.15 22.22
N ASN A 219 -5.83 8.44 22.56
CA ASN A 219 -6.30 9.50 21.66
C ASN A 219 -5.10 10.20 20.99
N PHE A 220 -5.22 10.50 19.70
CA PHE A 220 -4.19 11.18 18.90
C PHE A 220 -4.81 12.01 17.78
N PHE A 221 -4.02 12.91 17.19
CA PHE A 221 -4.40 13.73 16.03
C PHE A 221 -3.63 13.26 14.80
N LYS A 222 -4.08 13.64 13.59
CA LYS A 222 -3.51 13.15 12.31
C LYS A 222 -3.60 11.62 12.14
N GLY A 223 -4.66 11.02 12.67
CA GLY A 223 -4.98 9.60 12.52
C GLY A 223 -6.13 9.40 11.53
N ASP A 224 -5.82 9.41 10.23
CA ASP A 224 -6.82 9.17 9.18
C ASP A 224 -6.98 7.66 8.92
N LYS A 225 -5.85 6.93 8.96
CA LYS A 225 -5.76 5.47 8.81
C LYS A 225 -4.84 4.91 9.89
N VAL A 226 -5.07 3.67 10.29
CA VAL A 226 -4.29 2.95 11.30
C VAL A 226 -4.01 1.52 10.82
N GLN A 227 -2.89 0.94 11.23
CA GLN A 227 -2.67 -0.51 11.26
C GLN A 227 -2.54 -0.96 12.73
N LEU A 228 -3.26 -2.04 13.08
CA LEU A 228 -3.38 -2.58 14.44
C LEU A 228 -2.63 -3.92 14.53
N ASN A 229 -1.37 -3.87 14.96
CA ASN A 229 -0.48 -5.03 14.96
C ASN A 229 -0.31 -5.56 16.40
N TRP A 230 -1.10 -6.56 16.78
CA TRP A 230 -0.94 -7.30 18.05
C TRP A 230 0.35 -8.14 18.08
N ASN A 231 0.89 -8.39 19.26
CA ASN A 231 1.87 -9.46 19.47
C ASN A 231 1.18 -10.83 19.65
N ASP A 232 1.89 -11.91 19.37
CA ASP A 232 1.37 -13.30 19.40
C ASP A 232 0.76 -13.68 20.76
N ASN A 233 1.33 -13.17 21.86
CA ASN A 233 0.80 -13.35 23.22
C ASN A 233 -0.45 -12.50 23.54
N GLY A 234 -0.80 -11.53 22.69
CA GLY A 234 -1.97 -10.65 22.85
C GLY A 234 -1.86 -9.57 23.94
N THR A 235 -0.72 -9.46 24.62
CA THR A 235 -0.51 -8.51 25.73
C THR A 235 -0.34 -7.06 25.28
N SER A 236 0.06 -6.86 24.02
CA SER A 236 0.62 -5.61 23.51
C SER A 236 0.23 -5.39 22.06
N LEU A 237 -0.09 -4.13 21.73
CA LEU A 237 -0.61 -3.69 20.45
C LEU A 237 0.22 -2.52 19.94
N ILE A 238 0.80 -2.68 18.76
CA ILE A 238 1.37 -1.57 18.00
C ILE A 238 0.26 -0.92 17.18
N VAL A 239 0.18 0.41 17.27
CA VAL A 239 -0.72 1.26 16.50
C VAL A 239 0.15 2.12 15.58
N LEU A 240 0.21 1.78 14.31
CA LEU A 240 0.83 2.61 13.26
C LEU A 240 -0.25 3.55 12.71
N ALA A 241 -0.25 4.81 13.14
CA ALA A 241 -1.15 5.84 12.66
C ALA A 241 -0.55 6.59 11.46
N GLN A 242 -1.38 6.88 10.47
CA GLN A 242 -1.01 7.56 9.24
C GLN A 242 -2.04 8.66 8.92
N THR A 243 -1.57 9.83 8.51
CA THR A 243 -2.40 10.84 7.82
C THR A 243 -2.15 10.81 6.33
N GLU A 244 -3.21 11.00 5.53
CA GLU A 244 -3.14 10.87 4.07
C GLU A 244 -2.59 12.13 3.37
N VAL A 245 -2.82 13.30 3.96
CA VAL A 245 -2.25 14.58 3.51
C VAL A 245 -1.89 15.42 4.73
N ASP A 246 -0.63 15.83 4.86
CA ASP A 246 -0.25 16.74 5.93
C ASP A 246 -0.93 18.10 5.72
N LYS A 247 -1.83 18.47 6.65
CA LYS A 247 -2.57 19.74 6.66
C LYS A 247 -1.64 20.97 6.69
N THR A 248 -0.35 20.82 7.00
CA THR A 248 0.66 21.91 6.91
C THR A 248 1.37 22.03 5.56
N GLY A 249 1.08 21.12 4.61
CA GLY A 249 1.63 21.13 3.25
C GLY A 249 3.11 20.73 3.13
N LYS A 250 3.75 20.29 4.23
CA LYS A 250 5.19 19.95 4.24
C LYS A 250 5.50 18.59 3.63
N SER A 251 4.55 17.65 3.70
CA SER A 251 4.71 16.28 3.22
C SER A 251 3.53 15.86 2.34
N TYR A 252 3.81 15.54 1.08
CA TYR A 252 2.85 14.91 0.16
C TYR A 252 2.50 13.46 0.56
N TYR A 253 3.33 12.84 1.41
CA TYR A 253 3.13 11.48 1.93
C TYR A 253 2.57 11.48 3.37
N GLY A 254 2.10 12.63 3.86
CA GLY A 254 1.58 12.80 5.22
C GLY A 254 2.65 12.63 6.30
N GLU A 255 2.21 12.18 7.47
CA GLU A 255 3.02 11.89 8.66
C GLU A 255 2.64 10.50 9.18
N THR A 256 3.62 9.70 9.61
CA THR A 256 3.41 8.39 10.22
C THR A 256 3.88 8.42 11.67
N THR A 257 3.00 8.12 12.62
CA THR A 257 3.33 8.02 14.05
C THR A 257 3.05 6.61 14.57
N LEU A 258 3.84 6.19 15.56
CA LEU A 258 3.81 4.83 16.09
C LEU A 258 3.56 4.90 17.60
N TYR A 259 2.59 4.11 18.08
CA TYR A 259 2.28 3.98 19.50
C TYR A 259 2.30 2.50 19.91
N LEU A 260 2.63 2.26 21.18
CA LEU A 260 2.59 0.94 21.81
C LEU A 260 1.65 0.99 23.01
N LEU A 261 0.55 0.24 22.92
CA LEU A 261 -0.45 0.08 23.97
C LEU A 261 -0.33 -1.32 24.58
N SER A 262 -0.66 -1.48 25.87
CA SER A 262 -0.95 -2.78 26.46
C SER A 262 -2.46 -3.05 26.53
N ALA A 263 -2.85 -4.32 26.37
CA ALA A 263 -4.24 -4.79 26.50
C ALA A 263 -4.85 -4.51 27.88
N SER A 264 -4.03 -4.39 28.93
CA SER A 264 -4.45 -4.14 30.31
C SER A 264 -4.51 -2.65 30.69
N GLY A 265 -4.19 -1.74 29.77
CA GLY A 265 -4.08 -0.31 30.05
C GLY A 265 -2.83 0.11 30.84
N GLY A 266 -2.05 -0.85 31.37
CA GLY A 266 -0.88 -0.58 32.21
C GLY A 266 0.34 0.02 31.50
N PHE A 267 0.29 0.18 30.17
CA PHE A 267 1.32 0.86 29.38
C PHE A 267 0.71 1.48 28.12
N ASP A 268 1.08 2.73 27.85
CA ASP A 268 0.76 3.47 26.63
C ASP A 268 1.92 4.45 26.36
N SER A 269 2.60 4.31 25.22
CA SER A 269 3.70 5.20 24.82
C SER A 269 3.64 5.55 23.34
N ARG A 270 4.00 6.79 23.00
CA ARG A 270 4.51 7.09 21.66
C ARG A 270 5.88 6.43 21.52
N ILE A 271 6.23 6.00 20.32
CA ILE A 271 7.59 5.57 19.99
C ILE A 271 8.27 6.74 19.28
N ASP A 272 9.32 7.27 19.90
CA ASP A 272 10.09 8.36 19.32
C ASP A 272 11.15 7.81 18.38
N LEU A 273 11.11 8.29 17.13
CA LEU A 273 11.95 7.83 16.04
C LEU A 273 12.93 8.95 15.69
N ASP A 274 14.23 8.70 15.91
CA ASP A 274 15.31 9.70 15.83
C ASP A 274 15.75 10.07 14.39
N LYS A 275 15.03 9.60 13.37
CA LYS A 275 15.30 9.90 11.97
C LYS A 275 14.01 10.24 11.23
N GLU A 276 13.96 11.44 10.64
CA GLU A 276 12.83 11.90 9.84
C GLU A 276 12.58 11.03 8.60
N GLY A 277 11.29 10.87 8.27
CA GLY A 277 10.77 10.14 7.12
C GLY A 277 9.68 9.13 7.50
N PRO A 278 9.14 8.38 6.54
CA PRO A 278 8.08 7.41 6.80
C PRO A 278 8.59 6.18 7.55
N ILE A 279 7.67 5.49 8.22
CA ILE A 279 7.86 4.10 8.66
C ILE A 279 7.57 3.20 7.46
N HIS A 280 8.50 2.30 7.13
CA HIS A 280 8.39 1.38 5.99
C HIS A 280 7.80 0.03 6.40
N ASP A 281 8.19 -0.48 7.58
CA ASP A 281 7.78 -1.80 8.08
C ASP A 281 7.91 -1.87 9.62
N VAL A 282 7.06 -2.69 10.25
CA VAL A 282 7.05 -2.97 11.69
C VAL A 282 6.69 -4.44 11.95
N SER A 283 7.60 -5.18 12.57
CA SER A 283 7.46 -6.62 12.80
C SER A 283 7.66 -6.97 14.28
N TRP A 284 6.81 -7.84 14.83
CA TRP A 284 6.96 -8.38 16.18
C TRP A 284 7.94 -9.57 16.20
N SER A 285 8.71 -9.69 17.28
CA SER A 285 9.39 -10.95 17.60
C SER A 285 8.35 -11.98 18.06
N PRO A 286 8.37 -13.24 17.58
CA PRO A 286 7.47 -14.30 18.08
C PRO A 286 7.65 -14.60 19.57
N LYS A 287 8.80 -14.26 20.16
CA LYS A 287 9.01 -14.25 21.63
C LYS A 287 8.17 -13.18 22.35
N SER A 288 7.39 -12.37 21.63
CA SER A 288 6.42 -11.35 22.08
C SER A 288 6.98 -10.26 23.02
N ASN A 289 8.31 -10.15 23.11
CA ASN A 289 9.06 -9.33 24.06
C ASN A 289 9.81 -8.14 23.43
N SER A 290 9.87 -8.10 22.10
CA SER A 290 10.54 -7.08 21.29
C SER A 290 9.89 -6.97 19.91
N PHE A 291 10.17 -5.88 19.20
CA PHE A 291 9.74 -5.64 17.82
C PHE A 291 10.80 -4.84 17.08
N ALA A 292 10.79 -4.89 15.75
CA ALA A 292 11.67 -4.11 14.89
C ALA A 292 10.87 -3.09 14.09
N VAL A 293 11.46 -1.91 13.87
CA VAL A 293 10.89 -0.83 13.04
C VAL A 293 11.94 -0.44 11.99
N VAL A 294 11.53 -0.36 10.73
CA VAL A 294 12.33 0.23 9.63
C VAL A 294 11.76 1.61 9.32
N TYR A 295 12.53 2.68 9.47
CA TYR A 295 12.03 4.05 9.37
C TYR A 295 13.02 5.07 8.82
N GLY A 296 12.46 6.22 8.41
CA GLY A 296 13.18 7.39 7.94
C GLY A 296 13.47 7.37 6.44
N TYR A 297 13.94 8.50 5.91
CA TYR A 297 14.30 8.59 4.49
C TYR A 297 15.50 7.69 4.14
N MET A 298 15.45 7.09 2.95
CA MET A 298 16.48 6.15 2.46
C MET A 298 17.87 6.81 2.39
N PRO A 299 18.95 6.14 2.85
CA PRO A 299 19.00 4.80 3.46
C PRO A 299 18.33 4.76 4.84
N ALA A 300 17.36 3.86 5.03
CA ALA A 300 16.53 3.81 6.24
C ALA A 300 17.35 3.32 7.45
N LYS A 301 16.84 3.63 8.65
CA LYS A 301 17.34 3.10 9.92
C LYS A 301 16.46 1.92 10.34
N THR A 302 17.08 0.84 10.81
CA THR A 302 16.35 -0.32 11.38
C THR A 302 16.76 -0.47 12.84
N VAL A 303 15.78 -0.47 13.74
CA VAL A 303 16.00 -0.54 15.19
C VAL A 303 15.09 -1.59 15.80
N ILE A 304 15.66 -2.41 16.70
CA ILE A 304 14.89 -3.30 17.57
C ILE A 304 14.61 -2.58 18.88
N PHE A 305 13.35 -2.60 19.29
CA PHE A 305 12.84 -2.04 20.55
C PHE A 305 12.38 -3.16 21.49
N ASN A 306 12.48 -2.94 22.80
CA ASN A 306 11.90 -3.84 23.81
C ASN A 306 10.38 -3.61 23.97
N ALA A 307 9.71 -4.47 24.73
CA ALA A 307 8.28 -4.35 25.08
C ALA A 307 7.89 -3.06 25.85
N ARG A 308 8.82 -2.15 26.14
CA ARG A 308 8.60 -0.80 26.69
C ARG A 308 8.93 0.33 25.69
N ALA A 309 9.04 0.00 24.40
CA ALA A 309 9.42 0.91 23.32
C ALA A 309 10.79 1.60 23.49
N GLN A 310 11.73 1.01 24.24
CA GLN A 310 13.09 1.51 24.35
C GLN A 310 13.99 0.81 23.31
N PRO A 311 14.89 1.53 22.60
CA PRO A 311 15.78 0.93 21.61
C PRO A 311 16.80 0.00 22.30
N VAL A 312 16.99 -1.18 21.72
CA VAL A 312 17.92 -2.23 22.19
C VAL A 312 19.11 -2.35 21.25
N HIS A 313 18.88 -2.39 19.94
CA HIS A 313 19.93 -2.50 18.92
C HIS A 313 19.56 -1.71 17.68
N THR A 314 20.56 -1.08 17.04
CA THR A 314 20.43 -0.35 15.78
C THR A 314 21.31 -1.03 14.74
N PHE A 315 20.71 -1.52 13.65
CA PHE A 315 21.45 -2.10 12.53
C PHE A 315 22.11 -1.00 11.66
N PRO A 316 23.15 -1.35 10.88
CA PRO A 316 23.77 -0.41 9.93
C PRO A 316 22.75 0.24 8.99
N LEU A 317 22.93 1.54 8.71
CA LEU A 317 22.13 2.27 7.73
C LEU A 317 22.28 1.64 6.34
N GLY A 318 21.17 1.44 5.64
CA GLY A 318 21.20 0.88 4.29
C GLY A 318 19.89 1.04 3.50
N PRO A 319 19.91 0.69 2.20
CA PRO A 319 18.69 0.58 1.41
C PRO A 319 17.91 -0.66 1.84
N ARG A 320 17.11 -0.53 2.90
CA ARG A 320 16.32 -1.58 3.54
C ARG A 320 14.93 -1.02 3.87
N ASN A 321 13.87 -1.78 3.60
CA ASN A 321 12.46 -1.40 3.79
C ASN A 321 11.60 -2.52 4.41
N THR A 322 12.19 -3.66 4.78
CA THR A 322 11.48 -4.82 5.33
C THR A 322 12.30 -5.46 6.44
N VAL A 323 11.63 -5.90 7.53
CA VAL A 323 12.26 -6.62 8.64
C VAL A 323 11.39 -7.80 9.08
N LEU A 324 11.96 -9.00 9.13
CA LEU A 324 11.23 -10.24 9.44
C LEU A 324 12.00 -11.09 10.46
N PHE A 325 11.36 -11.39 11.59
CA PHE A 325 11.87 -12.37 12.55
C PHE A 325 11.60 -13.80 12.08
N SER A 326 12.55 -14.70 12.34
CA SER A 326 12.33 -16.15 12.22
C SER A 326 11.27 -16.62 13.24
N PRO A 327 10.49 -17.70 12.96
CA PRO A 327 9.43 -18.19 13.84
C PRO A 327 9.84 -18.53 15.28
N HIS A 328 11.13 -18.79 15.52
CA HIS A 328 11.68 -19.09 16.85
C HIS A 328 12.22 -17.85 17.57
N GLY A 329 12.22 -16.67 16.92
CA GLY A 329 12.78 -15.44 17.46
C GLY A 329 14.29 -15.50 17.73
N ARG A 330 15.05 -16.24 16.91
CA ARG A 330 16.53 -16.31 16.98
C ARG A 330 17.20 -15.51 15.87
N TYR A 331 16.80 -15.72 14.63
CA TYR A 331 17.29 -14.95 13.49
C TYR A 331 16.35 -13.79 13.17
N VAL A 332 16.93 -12.69 12.70
CA VAL A 332 16.20 -11.57 12.09
C VAL A 332 16.80 -11.24 10.72
N LEU A 333 15.92 -11.02 9.76
CA LEU A 333 16.22 -10.65 8.38
C LEU A 333 15.88 -9.18 8.19
N VAL A 334 16.82 -8.39 7.66
CA VAL A 334 16.63 -6.98 7.31
C VAL A 334 16.92 -6.80 5.83
N ALA A 335 15.91 -6.41 5.04
CA ALA A 335 15.97 -6.49 3.58
C ALA A 335 15.47 -5.24 2.85
N GLY A 336 15.90 -5.10 1.59
CA GLY A 336 15.49 -4.05 0.66
C GLY A 336 14.81 -4.63 -0.58
N PHE A 337 13.48 -4.71 -0.58
CA PHE A 337 12.66 -5.29 -1.64
C PHE A 337 11.95 -4.26 -2.53
N GLY A 338 11.43 -4.71 -3.67
CA GLY A 338 10.67 -3.89 -4.62
C GLY A 338 11.55 -2.99 -5.49
N ASN A 339 11.68 -1.71 -5.11
CA ASN A 339 12.46 -0.71 -5.87
C ASN A 339 13.95 -0.66 -5.44
N LEU A 340 14.33 -1.54 -4.51
CA LEU A 340 15.67 -1.68 -3.95
C LEU A 340 16.33 -2.96 -4.50
N ALA A 341 17.63 -3.14 -4.26
CA ALA A 341 18.43 -4.16 -4.94
C ALA A 341 18.09 -5.64 -4.62
N GLY A 342 17.12 -5.93 -3.73
CA GLY A 342 16.79 -7.29 -3.30
C GLY A 342 17.78 -7.91 -2.31
N GLN A 343 18.68 -7.10 -1.75
CA GLN A 343 19.60 -7.52 -0.68
C GLN A 343 18.82 -7.75 0.61
N MET A 344 19.08 -8.89 1.26
CA MET A 344 18.69 -9.19 2.64
C MET A 344 19.94 -9.51 3.47
N ASP A 345 20.02 -8.96 4.67
CA ASP A 345 21.05 -9.25 5.66
C ASP A 345 20.43 -10.07 6.79
N ILE A 346 21.09 -11.15 7.20
CA ILE A 346 20.61 -12.06 8.23
C ILE A 346 21.50 -11.95 9.47
N TYR A 347 20.90 -11.80 10.64
CA TYR A 347 21.59 -11.59 11.92
C TYR A 347 21.14 -12.62 12.98
N ASP A 348 22.06 -13.13 13.80
CA ASP A 348 21.79 -14.03 14.94
C ASP A 348 21.61 -13.22 16.24
N LEU A 349 20.38 -13.11 16.73
CA LEU A 349 20.03 -12.36 17.94
C LEU A 349 20.68 -12.95 19.20
N GLU A 350 21.04 -14.25 19.17
CA GLU A 350 21.64 -14.95 20.30
C GLU A 350 23.19 -14.87 20.29
N LYS A 351 23.78 -14.28 19.24
CA LYS A 351 25.23 -14.01 19.12
C LYS A 351 25.49 -12.51 18.95
N ASP A 352 24.97 -11.71 19.88
CA ASP A 352 25.14 -10.24 19.91
C ASP A 352 24.86 -9.55 18.55
N PHE A 353 23.73 -9.92 17.93
CA PHE A 353 23.29 -9.40 16.64
C PHE A 353 24.31 -9.60 15.50
N ALA A 354 25.20 -10.60 15.61
CA ALA A 354 26.21 -10.87 14.59
C ALA A 354 25.58 -11.19 13.23
N LYS A 355 26.07 -10.51 12.19
CA LYS A 355 25.66 -10.75 10.80
C LYS A 355 26.22 -12.08 10.29
N ILE A 356 25.32 -12.93 9.81
CA ILE A 356 25.63 -14.27 9.29
C ILE A 356 26.07 -14.17 7.83
N CYS A 357 25.25 -13.54 6.98
CA CYS A 357 25.50 -13.37 5.56
C CYS A 357 24.69 -12.20 4.96
N THR A 358 24.92 -11.94 3.68
CA THR A 358 24.01 -11.18 2.81
C THR A 358 23.58 -12.08 1.66
N ILE A 359 22.29 -12.10 1.34
CA ILE A 359 21.73 -12.80 0.18
C ILE A 359 21.13 -11.76 -0.77
N GLU A 360 21.27 -11.95 -2.09
CA GLU A 360 20.70 -11.07 -3.10
C GLU A 360 19.57 -11.77 -3.87
N ALA A 361 18.34 -11.54 -3.43
CA ALA A 361 17.11 -11.91 -4.11
C ALA A 361 16.57 -10.72 -4.92
N SER A 362 17.32 -10.34 -5.95
CA SER A 362 16.99 -9.24 -6.87
C SER A 362 15.54 -9.36 -7.38
N ASN A 363 14.82 -8.23 -7.42
CA ASN A 363 13.41 -8.11 -7.84
C ASN A 363 12.34 -8.82 -6.97
N ALA A 364 12.69 -9.48 -5.86
CA ALA A 364 11.70 -10.15 -5.02
C ALA A 364 10.61 -9.18 -4.49
N SER A 365 9.35 -9.65 -4.55
CA SER A 365 8.14 -8.96 -4.10
C SER A 365 7.53 -9.59 -2.85
N VAL A 366 7.84 -10.86 -2.57
CA VAL A 366 7.44 -11.60 -1.37
C VAL A 366 8.71 -12.18 -0.72
N CYS A 367 8.78 -12.15 0.60
CA CYS A 367 9.78 -12.80 1.42
C CYS A 367 9.12 -13.36 2.68
N GLU A 368 9.36 -14.64 3.00
CA GLU A 368 8.75 -15.32 4.14
C GLU A 368 9.72 -16.36 4.72
N TRP A 369 9.91 -16.34 6.04
CA TRP A 369 10.63 -17.42 6.74
C TRP A 369 9.80 -18.70 6.70
N SER A 370 10.46 -19.82 6.45
CA SER A 370 9.86 -21.14 6.60
C SER A 370 9.55 -21.46 8.07
N PRO A 371 8.63 -22.40 8.36
CA PRO A 371 8.29 -22.78 9.73
C PRO A 371 9.43 -23.43 10.53
N ASP A 372 10.52 -23.82 9.89
CA ASP A 372 11.74 -24.33 10.54
C ASP A 372 12.73 -23.23 10.95
N GLY A 373 12.50 -21.98 10.53
CA GLY A 373 13.36 -20.83 10.84
C GLY A 373 14.79 -20.89 10.30
N VAL A 374 15.09 -21.84 9.42
CA VAL A 374 16.39 -22.08 8.78
C VAL A 374 16.31 -21.75 7.28
N HIS A 375 15.16 -21.95 6.63
CA HIS A 375 14.96 -21.59 5.23
C HIS A 375 14.15 -20.30 5.04
N ILE A 376 14.45 -19.56 3.97
CA ILE A 376 13.79 -18.31 3.58
C ILE A 376 13.27 -18.47 2.16
N LEU A 377 11.96 -18.30 1.96
CA LEU A 377 11.35 -18.21 0.64
C LEU A 377 11.37 -16.76 0.18
N THR A 378 11.74 -16.56 -1.08
CA THR A 378 11.53 -15.32 -1.82
C THR A 378 10.83 -15.61 -3.13
N ALA A 379 10.00 -14.69 -3.60
CA ALA A 379 9.37 -14.82 -4.90
C ALA A 379 9.20 -13.48 -5.60
N THR A 380 9.17 -13.54 -6.93
CA THR A 380 8.82 -12.44 -7.81
C THR A 380 7.42 -12.71 -8.37
N THR A 381 6.48 -11.78 -8.17
CA THR A 381 5.04 -12.00 -8.44
C THR A 381 4.39 -10.99 -9.37
N SER A 382 3.57 -11.52 -10.28
CA SER A 382 2.56 -10.80 -11.05
C SER A 382 1.44 -10.30 -10.13
N PRO A 383 0.85 -9.11 -10.38
CA PRO A 383 1.10 -8.23 -11.51
C PRO A 383 2.23 -7.19 -11.27
N ARG A 384 2.90 -7.19 -10.10
CA ARG A 384 3.87 -6.16 -9.71
C ARG A 384 5.09 -6.14 -10.63
N LEU A 385 5.62 -7.31 -10.96
CA LEU A 385 6.59 -7.51 -12.04
C LEU A 385 6.12 -8.70 -12.90
N ARG A 386 6.61 -8.79 -14.15
CA ARG A 386 6.31 -9.90 -15.08
C ARG A 386 7.57 -10.42 -15.77
N VAL A 387 8.70 -10.31 -15.08
CA VAL A 387 10.05 -10.66 -15.53
C VAL A 387 10.73 -11.33 -14.35
N ASP A 388 11.44 -12.43 -14.60
CA ASP A 388 12.08 -13.27 -13.57
C ASP A 388 11.13 -13.73 -12.45
N ASN A 389 9.85 -13.96 -12.83
CA ASN A 389 8.80 -14.54 -11.99
C ASN A 389 9.17 -15.98 -11.59
N GLY A 390 8.89 -16.33 -10.33
CA GLY A 390 9.27 -17.63 -9.78
C GLY A 390 9.55 -17.59 -8.29
N ILE A 391 9.95 -18.75 -7.76
CA ILE A 391 10.16 -19.04 -6.33
C ILE A 391 11.64 -19.41 -6.12
N ARG A 392 12.27 -18.83 -5.11
CA ARG A 392 13.66 -19.08 -4.71
C ARG A 392 13.71 -19.31 -3.21
N ILE A 393 14.15 -20.51 -2.80
CA ILE A 393 14.29 -20.89 -1.39
C ILE A 393 15.78 -20.93 -1.04
N TRP A 394 16.16 -20.12 -0.07
CA TRP A 394 17.52 -19.96 0.41
C TRP A 394 17.67 -20.58 1.80
N HIS A 395 18.86 -21.02 2.15
CA HIS A 395 19.24 -21.39 3.52
C HIS A 395 19.81 -20.16 4.22
N ALA A 396 19.51 -19.96 5.51
CA ALA A 396 19.92 -18.77 6.26
C ALA A 396 21.43 -18.59 6.47
N SER A 397 22.27 -19.56 6.08
CA SER A 397 23.73 -19.37 5.97
C SER A 397 24.17 -18.70 4.66
N GLY A 398 23.31 -18.56 3.65
CA GLY A 398 23.61 -17.90 2.37
C GLY A 398 23.17 -18.62 1.07
N PRO A 399 23.29 -19.94 0.91
CA PRO A 399 23.15 -20.57 -0.41
C PRO A 399 21.68 -20.72 -0.86
N LEU A 400 21.48 -20.69 -2.17
CA LEU A 400 20.19 -21.03 -2.80
C LEU A 400 20.02 -22.56 -2.80
N VAL A 401 18.94 -23.05 -2.20
CA VAL A 401 18.64 -24.48 -2.09
C VAL A 401 17.72 -24.95 -3.23
N TYR A 402 16.76 -24.12 -3.63
CA TYR A 402 15.80 -24.44 -4.71
C TYR A 402 15.43 -23.20 -5.55
N ASN A 403 15.32 -23.38 -6.87
CA ASN A 403 14.75 -22.41 -7.82
C ASN A 403 13.57 -23.05 -8.57
N GLY A 404 12.50 -22.29 -8.79
CA GLY A 404 11.35 -22.69 -9.61
C GLY A 404 10.83 -21.50 -10.41
N GLU A 405 11.21 -21.40 -11.69
CA GLU A 405 10.80 -20.33 -12.59
C GLU A 405 9.39 -20.55 -13.14
N MET A 406 8.61 -19.46 -13.24
CA MET A 406 7.19 -19.51 -13.60
C MET A 406 6.80 -18.27 -14.40
N ASN A 407 6.06 -18.42 -15.51
CA ASN A 407 5.70 -17.28 -16.36
C ASN A 407 4.88 -16.19 -15.62
N GLU A 408 3.81 -16.58 -14.93
CA GLU A 408 2.98 -15.68 -14.12
C GLU A 408 2.63 -16.33 -12.79
N LEU A 409 3.46 -16.10 -11.77
CA LEU A 409 3.21 -16.44 -10.36
C LEU A 409 2.44 -15.30 -9.69
N TYR A 410 1.33 -15.59 -9.01
CA TYR A 410 0.51 -14.58 -8.31
C TYR A 410 0.66 -14.64 -6.80
N ASN A 411 0.60 -15.85 -6.24
CA ASN A 411 0.66 -16.10 -4.81
C ASN A 411 1.64 -17.24 -4.52
N VAL A 412 2.31 -17.15 -3.38
CA VAL A 412 3.12 -18.19 -2.79
C VAL A 412 2.98 -18.08 -1.26
N TYR A 413 2.95 -19.21 -0.57
CA TYR A 413 2.81 -19.28 0.89
C TYR A 413 3.56 -20.50 1.41
N TRP A 414 4.27 -20.37 2.53
CA TRP A 414 4.56 -21.54 3.35
C TRP A 414 3.26 -22.13 3.93
N ARG A 415 3.24 -23.45 4.14
CA ARG A 415 2.25 -24.14 4.97
C ARG A 415 2.46 -23.69 6.42
N PRO A 416 1.49 -23.03 7.09
CA PRO A 416 1.65 -22.63 8.48
C PRO A 416 1.85 -23.85 9.37
N GLN A 417 2.97 -23.92 10.08
CA GLN A 417 3.27 -24.99 11.03
C GLN A 417 3.81 -24.34 12.31
N LYS A 418 3.47 -24.90 13.47
CA LYS A 418 3.93 -24.35 14.76
C LYS A 418 5.43 -24.55 14.89
N ALA A 419 6.17 -23.50 15.30
CA ALA A 419 7.61 -23.57 15.57
C ALA A 419 8.01 -24.70 16.55
N SER A 420 7.09 -25.16 17.42
CA SER A 420 7.31 -26.31 18.30
C SER A 420 7.37 -27.67 17.59
N ALA A 421 6.92 -27.76 16.33
CA ALA A 421 7.03 -28.98 15.51
C ALA A 421 8.40 -29.09 14.81
N HIS A 422 9.13 -27.98 14.69
CA HIS A 422 10.46 -27.88 14.08
C HIS A 422 11.48 -27.34 15.10
N PRO A 423 11.82 -28.09 16.17
CA PRO A 423 12.75 -27.59 17.18
C PRO A 423 14.13 -27.31 16.59
N LEU A 424 14.55 -26.03 16.62
CA LEU A 424 15.91 -25.63 16.21
C LEU A 424 16.97 -26.40 17.00
N ALA A 425 17.90 -27.02 16.28
CA ALA A 425 19.14 -27.51 16.88
C ALA A 425 19.97 -26.34 17.45
N PRO A 426 20.86 -26.56 18.45
CA PRO A 426 21.66 -25.49 19.05
C PRO A 426 22.53 -24.70 18.05
N ASN A 427 22.99 -25.36 16.98
CA ASN A 427 23.76 -24.75 15.89
C ASN A 427 23.20 -25.19 14.53
N PRO A 428 22.03 -24.65 14.12
CA PRO A 428 21.24 -25.23 13.02
C PRO A 428 21.86 -24.94 11.65
N LEU A 429 22.69 -23.89 11.55
CA LEU A 429 23.37 -23.48 10.31
C LEU A 429 24.74 -24.16 10.11
N ALA A 430 25.12 -25.11 10.96
CA ALA A 430 26.41 -25.82 10.87
C ALA A 430 26.41 -26.95 9.83
N ILE A 431 25.24 -27.49 9.51
CA ILE A 431 25.07 -28.51 8.48
C ILE A 431 24.93 -27.77 7.14
N ALA A 432 25.73 -28.16 6.14
CA ALA A 432 25.58 -27.63 4.79
C ALA A 432 24.27 -28.16 4.16
N PRO A 433 23.39 -27.29 3.62
CA PRO A 433 22.14 -27.72 3.02
C PRO A 433 22.39 -28.52 1.73
N VAL A 434 21.60 -29.57 1.52
CA VAL A 434 21.60 -30.33 0.26
C VAL A 434 20.94 -29.47 -0.81
N LEU A 435 21.70 -29.07 -1.84
CA LEU A 435 21.20 -28.20 -2.90
C LEU A 435 20.42 -29.02 -3.93
N HIS A 436 19.26 -28.53 -4.36
CA HIS A 436 18.49 -29.12 -5.45
C HIS A 436 19.15 -28.81 -6.81
N SER A 437 18.94 -29.68 -7.80
CA SER A 437 19.48 -29.53 -9.16
C SER A 437 19.13 -28.16 -9.75
N SER A 438 17.85 -27.76 -9.67
CA SER A 438 17.37 -26.49 -10.23
C SER A 438 18.04 -25.23 -9.62
N ALA A 439 18.55 -25.29 -8.39
CA ALA A 439 19.34 -24.20 -7.82
C ALA A 439 20.75 -24.15 -8.41
N THR A 440 21.34 -25.31 -8.70
CA THR A 440 22.64 -25.44 -9.37
C THR A 440 22.56 -24.94 -10.81
N ASP A 441 21.53 -25.35 -11.54
CA ASP A 441 21.27 -24.91 -12.93
C ASP A 441 21.03 -23.39 -13.01
N TYR A 442 20.30 -22.82 -12.04
CA TYR A 442 20.08 -21.38 -11.94
C TYR A 442 21.39 -20.61 -11.67
N MET A 443 22.24 -21.12 -10.78
CA MET A 443 23.55 -20.50 -10.51
C MET A 443 24.52 -20.65 -11.69
N ALA A 444 24.44 -21.72 -12.47
CA ALA A 444 25.23 -21.90 -13.69
C ALA A 444 24.77 -20.97 -14.83
N THR A 445 23.45 -20.70 -14.93
CA THR A 445 22.88 -19.80 -15.94
C THR A 445 23.01 -18.31 -15.58
N ARG A 446 23.10 -17.95 -14.29
CA ARG A 446 23.53 -16.61 -13.83
C ARG A 446 24.99 -16.35 -14.19
N LYS A 447 25.24 -15.96 -15.45
CA LYS A 447 26.52 -15.38 -15.88
C LYS A 447 26.96 -14.32 -14.87
N THR A 448 28.11 -14.52 -14.25
CA THR A 448 28.74 -13.50 -13.39
C THR A 448 28.80 -12.18 -14.17
N PRO A 449 28.33 -11.04 -13.59
CA PRO A 449 28.38 -9.77 -14.30
C PRO A 449 29.82 -9.49 -14.72
N SER A 450 30.04 -9.25 -16.02
CA SER A 450 31.36 -8.91 -16.54
C SER A 450 31.88 -7.69 -15.76
N LYS A 451 33.16 -7.73 -15.37
CA LYS A 451 33.81 -6.74 -14.48
C LYS A 451 33.28 -5.33 -14.80
N PRO A 452 32.70 -4.60 -13.83
CA PRO A 452 31.92 -3.41 -14.11
C PRO A 452 32.75 -2.45 -14.96
N ALA A 453 32.25 -2.16 -16.17
CA ALA A 453 32.95 -1.33 -17.12
C ALA A 453 33.14 0.06 -16.50
N GLY A 454 34.37 0.33 -16.04
CA GLY A 454 34.68 1.43 -15.14
C GLY A 454 34.13 2.75 -15.68
N ALA A 455 33.45 3.51 -14.82
CA ALA A 455 32.68 4.70 -15.16
C ALA A 455 33.39 5.55 -16.22
N TYR A 456 32.73 5.76 -17.37
CA TYR A 456 33.36 6.19 -18.62
C TYR A 456 34.27 7.42 -18.42
N ARG A 457 35.58 7.18 -18.39
CA ARG A 457 36.58 8.24 -18.34
C ARG A 457 36.87 8.72 -19.76
N PRO A 458 36.66 10.02 -20.09
CA PRO A 458 37.09 10.56 -21.37
C PRO A 458 38.62 10.41 -21.51
N PRO A 459 39.18 10.36 -22.75
CA PRO A 459 40.56 9.95 -22.99
C PRO A 459 41.61 10.71 -22.15
N GLY A 460 41.47 12.04 -22.03
CA GLY A 460 42.37 12.89 -21.24
C GLY A 460 42.25 12.79 -19.71
N ALA A 461 41.35 11.95 -19.18
CA ALA A 461 41.14 11.76 -17.73
C ALA A 461 41.49 10.33 -17.25
N ARG A 462 42.12 9.51 -18.11
CA ARG A 462 42.72 8.23 -17.72
C ARG A 462 44.04 8.48 -17.00
N GLY A 463 44.27 7.81 -15.88
CA GLY A 463 45.48 7.96 -15.04
C GLY A 463 45.40 9.00 -13.93
N GLN A 464 44.42 9.90 -13.94
CA GLN A 464 44.23 10.90 -12.86
C GLN A 464 43.36 10.37 -11.71
N VAL A 465 43.72 10.71 -10.47
CA VAL A 465 42.98 10.29 -9.26
C VAL A 465 41.61 11.00 -9.21
N THR A 466 40.57 10.30 -8.76
CA THR A 466 39.23 10.89 -8.61
C THR A 466 39.23 11.93 -7.47
N PRO A 467 38.78 13.18 -7.68
CA PRO A 467 38.63 14.14 -6.60
C PRO A 467 37.61 13.66 -5.56
N LEU A 468 37.87 13.91 -4.27
CA LEU A 468 37.02 13.46 -3.15
C LEU A 468 35.59 14.01 -3.20
N SER A 469 35.36 15.11 -3.92
CA SER A 469 34.05 15.73 -4.16
C SER A 469 33.19 15.04 -5.24
N PHE A 470 33.76 14.09 -6.00
CA PHE A 470 33.03 13.24 -6.96
C PHE A 470 32.98 11.77 -6.54
N LYS A 471 33.59 11.44 -5.39
CA LYS A 471 33.47 10.15 -4.74
C LYS A 471 32.25 10.17 -3.84
N ARG A 472 31.50 9.07 -3.73
CA ARG A 472 30.34 9.00 -2.82
C ARG A 472 30.77 8.79 -1.37
N GLU A 473 29.92 9.16 -0.42
CA GLU A 473 30.17 9.00 1.02
C GLU A 473 30.40 7.53 1.42
N ASP A 474 29.68 6.57 0.82
CA ASP A 474 29.85 5.11 1.01
C ASP A 474 31.18 4.57 0.46
N GLU A 475 31.85 5.31 -0.43
CA GLU A 475 33.21 5.03 -0.90
C GLU A 475 34.27 5.88 -0.17
N GLY A 476 33.91 6.69 0.84
CA GLY A 476 34.82 7.62 1.51
C GLY A 476 35.07 8.92 0.74
N GLY A 477 34.02 9.46 0.11
CA GLY A 477 33.97 10.83 -0.40
C GLY A 477 33.67 11.87 0.68
N ALA A 478 33.77 13.15 0.32
CA ALA A 478 33.47 14.25 1.24
C ALA A 478 31.95 14.38 1.50
N ALA A 479 31.56 14.54 2.76
CA ALA A 479 30.16 14.66 3.16
C ALA A 479 29.49 15.90 2.54
N TYR A 480 28.29 15.73 1.98
CA TYR A 480 27.59 16.82 1.29
C TYR A 480 26.89 17.77 2.26
N ILE A 481 27.65 18.70 2.83
CA ILE A 481 27.10 19.82 3.60
C ILE A 481 26.40 20.79 2.63
N ARG A 482 25.09 20.94 2.81
CA ARG A 482 24.25 21.88 2.05
C ARG A 482 24.25 23.24 2.73
N ASP A 483 25.15 24.14 2.33
CA ASP A 483 25.17 25.52 2.82
C ASP A 483 23.84 26.23 2.56
N GLY A 484 23.13 26.53 3.65
CA GLY A 484 21.92 27.33 3.67
C GLY A 484 22.24 28.80 3.92
N THR A 485 21.53 29.71 3.26
CA THR A 485 21.76 31.16 3.37
C THR A 485 21.29 31.75 4.70
N SER A 486 21.98 32.81 5.15
CA SER A 486 21.79 33.61 6.38
C SER A 486 22.39 32.98 7.66
N SER A 487 22.96 33.73 8.61
CA SER A 487 22.82 35.18 8.90
C SER A 487 24.15 35.91 9.22
N PHE A 488 24.05 37.24 9.32
CA PHE A 488 25.14 38.23 9.52
C PHE A 488 25.82 38.20 10.92
N SER A 489 27.14 38.45 11.00
CA SER A 489 27.72 39.51 11.88
C SER A 489 29.26 39.70 11.76
N SER A 490 29.67 40.97 11.70
CA SER A 490 30.97 41.57 12.11
C SER A 490 32.33 40.95 11.73
N ASN A 491 32.96 41.54 10.70
CA ASN A 491 34.35 42.07 10.61
C ASN A 491 35.57 41.23 11.07
N VAL A 492 36.58 41.11 10.18
CA VAL A 492 37.75 42.02 10.12
C VAL A 492 38.56 41.88 8.80
N ASN A 493 38.96 43.03 8.25
CA ASN A 493 39.93 43.36 7.19
C ASN A 493 40.59 42.28 6.29
N GLY A 494 40.49 42.49 4.96
CA GLY A 494 41.38 41.92 3.95
C GLY A 494 41.19 42.57 2.56
N PHE A 495 42.23 43.14 1.96
CA PHE A 495 42.14 43.87 0.67
C PHE A 495 42.09 42.91 -0.54
N GLY A 496 41.14 43.10 -1.45
CA GLY A 496 41.09 42.37 -2.72
C GLY A 496 40.07 42.96 -3.72
N LYS A 497 40.48 43.15 -4.99
CA LYS A 497 39.60 43.62 -6.06
C LYS A 497 38.66 42.49 -6.55
N PRO A 498 37.42 42.79 -6.98
CA PRO A 498 36.51 41.77 -7.50
C PRO A 498 37.02 41.18 -8.82
N ARG A 499 37.22 39.87 -8.87
CA ARG A 499 37.50 39.15 -10.13
C ARG A 499 36.20 38.94 -10.91
N GLN A 500 36.13 39.45 -12.15
CA GLN A 500 35.09 39.07 -13.10
C GLN A 500 35.19 37.57 -13.45
N ARG A 501 34.05 36.94 -13.72
CA ARG A 501 34.00 35.61 -14.33
C ARG A 501 34.27 35.73 -15.83
N ILE A 502 35.42 35.23 -16.27
CA ILE A 502 35.70 34.99 -17.69
C ILE A 502 35.32 33.54 -18.02
N VAL A 503 34.65 33.33 -19.15
CA VAL A 503 34.34 31.99 -19.69
C VAL A 503 35.46 31.62 -20.68
N PRO A 504 36.18 30.51 -20.49
CA PRO A 504 37.21 30.09 -21.44
C PRO A 504 36.61 29.77 -22.82
N GLY A 505 37.15 30.38 -23.87
CA GLY A 505 36.78 30.08 -25.27
C GLY A 505 36.06 31.19 -26.05
N ALA A 506 36.09 32.44 -25.58
CA ALA A 506 35.67 33.61 -26.36
C ALA A 506 36.88 34.51 -26.68
N GLU A 507 36.94 35.06 -27.89
CA GLU A 507 37.97 36.02 -28.31
C GLU A 507 37.66 37.42 -27.74
N VAL A 508 38.71 38.24 -27.60
CA VAL A 508 38.65 39.60 -27.05
C VAL A 508 39.04 40.60 -28.14
N VAL A 509 38.30 41.71 -28.22
CA VAL A 509 38.63 42.88 -29.04
C VAL A 509 38.79 44.07 -28.11
N GLU A 510 39.86 44.84 -28.26
CA GLU A 510 40.26 45.92 -27.34
C GLU A 510 39.63 47.30 -27.66
N ASP A 511 39.72 48.22 -26.71
CA ASP A 511 39.01 49.51 -26.67
C ASP A 511 39.55 50.60 -27.62
N LYS A 512 38.70 51.61 -27.93
CA LYS A 512 38.94 53.03 -27.49
C LYS A 512 37.89 54.09 -27.88
N ALA A 513 37.63 54.98 -26.90
CA ALA A 513 37.32 56.41 -27.06
C ALA A 513 35.91 56.80 -27.61
N PRO A 514 35.50 58.10 -27.64
CA PRO A 514 34.41 58.55 -26.75
C PRO A 514 33.17 59.19 -27.44
N LEU A 515 32.15 59.46 -26.62
CA LEU A 515 30.81 59.96 -26.96
C LEU A 515 30.75 61.36 -27.59
N PRO A 516 29.63 61.66 -28.29
CA PRO A 516 28.80 62.81 -27.90
C PRO A 516 27.33 62.41 -27.58
N PRO A 517 26.54 63.27 -26.90
CA PRO A 517 25.23 62.89 -26.35
C PRO A 517 24.01 63.37 -27.18
N GLY A 518 22.86 62.69 -27.01
CA GLY A 518 21.53 63.29 -27.21
C GLY A 518 20.61 62.64 -28.23
N ALA A 519 20.06 61.45 -27.92
CA ALA A 519 18.81 60.97 -28.54
C ALA A 519 18.10 59.92 -27.65
N ALA A 520 16.78 60.00 -27.62
CA ALA A 520 15.84 59.00 -27.12
C ALA A 520 14.58 59.05 -28.01
N PRO A 521 13.53 58.26 -27.76
CA PRO A 521 13.50 56.79 -27.79
C PRO A 521 12.43 56.29 -28.79
N GLY A 522 12.31 54.97 -28.98
CA GLY A 522 11.07 54.35 -29.47
C GLY A 522 11.21 53.42 -30.69
N GLY A 523 10.12 52.70 -30.97
CA GLY A 523 10.05 51.70 -32.04
C GLY A 523 9.57 52.24 -33.39
N GLY A 524 9.62 51.40 -34.42
CA GLY A 524 9.21 51.76 -35.78
C GLY A 524 8.90 50.55 -36.66
N VAL A 525 7.82 50.67 -37.44
CA VAL A 525 7.23 49.68 -38.37
C VAL A 525 6.33 50.45 -39.37
N SER A 526 6.05 49.97 -40.59
CA SER A 526 6.36 48.65 -41.17
C SER A 526 6.48 48.71 -42.70
N LEU A 527 7.09 47.67 -43.27
CA LEU A 527 6.81 47.09 -44.61
C LEU A 527 6.70 48.01 -45.85
N THR A 528 7.65 47.84 -46.77
CA THR A 528 7.43 47.68 -48.24
C THR A 528 8.38 46.53 -48.69
N GLY A 529 8.11 45.66 -49.67
CA GLY A 529 7.45 45.84 -50.98
C GLY A 529 8.55 46.24 -52.00
N THR A 530 8.91 45.49 -53.05
CA THR A 530 8.27 44.38 -53.79
C THR A 530 9.34 43.46 -54.45
N GLY A 531 8.98 42.28 -55.01
CA GLY A 531 9.86 41.54 -55.94
C GLY A 531 9.72 40.00 -55.94
N GLU A 532 9.52 39.42 -57.11
CA GLU A 532 9.24 37.99 -57.41
C GLU A 532 10.43 37.02 -57.17
N GLY A 533 10.16 35.71 -56.99
CA GLY A 533 11.08 34.64 -57.44
C GLY A 533 11.38 33.46 -56.50
N ALA A 534 11.02 32.25 -56.94
CA ALA A 534 11.62 30.92 -56.67
C ALA A 534 12.03 30.47 -55.24
N ASP A 535 11.27 29.49 -54.73
CA ASP A 535 11.72 28.25 -54.07
C ASP A 535 12.91 28.23 -53.08
N GLY A 536 12.57 28.03 -51.79
CA GLY A 536 13.33 27.12 -50.92
C GLY A 536 14.08 27.73 -49.72
N GLU A 537 13.37 28.01 -48.62
CA GLU A 537 14.05 28.36 -47.35
C GLU A 537 14.96 27.24 -46.81
N PRO A 538 16.18 27.58 -46.30
CA PRO A 538 17.15 26.59 -45.87
C PRO A 538 16.82 26.00 -44.48
N LEU A 539 16.19 24.82 -44.47
CA LEU A 539 15.93 24.02 -43.27
C LEU A 539 17.10 23.99 -42.26
N SER A 540 16.77 24.27 -40.99
CA SER A 540 17.75 24.50 -39.92
C SER A 540 18.70 23.31 -39.67
N LYS A 541 19.85 23.58 -39.05
CA LYS A 541 20.87 22.56 -38.71
C LYS A 541 20.29 21.40 -37.87
N ALA A 542 19.25 21.65 -37.05
CA ALA A 542 18.54 20.62 -36.30
C ALA A 542 17.66 19.73 -37.19
N ALA A 543 16.95 20.30 -38.16
CA ALA A 543 16.13 19.54 -39.12
C ALA A 543 17.00 18.61 -39.98
N LYS A 544 18.13 19.12 -40.51
CA LYS A 544 19.10 18.33 -41.30
C LYS A 544 19.68 17.14 -40.51
N LYS A 545 19.94 17.30 -39.20
CA LYS A 545 20.40 16.21 -38.31
C LYS A 545 19.32 15.13 -38.09
N ASN A 546 18.05 15.53 -37.98
CA ASN A 546 16.94 14.59 -37.83
C ASN A 546 16.57 13.87 -39.14
N ALA A 547 16.72 14.51 -40.29
CA ALA A 547 16.59 13.88 -41.60
C ALA A 547 17.60 12.75 -41.78
N LYS A 548 18.90 13.04 -41.60
CA LYS A 548 19.99 12.04 -41.70
C LYS A 548 19.82 10.87 -40.71
N LYS A 549 19.24 11.12 -39.52
CA LYS A 549 18.92 10.05 -38.54
C LYS A 549 17.75 9.15 -38.98
N ARG A 550 16.75 9.68 -39.70
CA ARG A 550 15.67 8.87 -40.30
C ARG A 550 16.17 8.06 -41.49
N GLU A 551 17.01 8.67 -42.34
CA GLU A 551 17.63 8.05 -43.51
C GLU A 551 18.51 6.86 -43.13
N ALA A 552 19.43 7.02 -42.17
CA ALA A 552 20.26 5.93 -41.66
C ALA A 552 19.42 4.76 -41.09
N LYS A 553 18.28 5.05 -40.44
CA LYS A 553 17.35 4.01 -39.97
C LYS A 553 16.62 3.30 -41.12
N LYS A 554 16.34 4.00 -42.22
CA LYS A 554 15.75 3.41 -43.44
C LYS A 554 16.75 2.50 -44.17
N ALA A 555 18.02 2.93 -44.27
CA ALA A 555 19.09 2.12 -44.85
C ALA A 555 19.35 0.83 -44.05
N ALA A 556 19.43 0.91 -42.72
CA ALA A 556 19.58 -0.27 -41.86
C ALA A 556 18.40 -1.26 -41.98
N ALA A 557 17.18 -0.76 -42.19
CA ALA A 557 15.99 -1.59 -42.40
C ALA A 557 15.90 -2.20 -43.81
N ALA A 558 16.64 -1.67 -44.80
CA ALA A 558 16.79 -2.27 -46.13
C ALA A 558 17.83 -3.40 -46.09
N ALA A 559 19.03 -3.13 -45.56
CA ALA A 559 20.09 -4.13 -45.44
C ALA A 559 19.68 -5.39 -44.64
N ALA A 560 18.75 -5.25 -43.68
CA ALA A 560 18.17 -6.37 -42.92
C ALA A 560 17.12 -7.21 -43.70
N ARG A 561 16.73 -6.81 -44.92
CA ARG A 561 15.84 -7.60 -45.80
C ARG A 561 16.60 -8.39 -46.86
N ASP A 562 17.73 -7.88 -47.32
CA ASP A 562 18.47 -8.48 -48.44
C ASP A 562 19.30 -9.72 -48.06
N GLN A 563 19.31 -10.12 -46.77
CA GLN A 563 20.01 -11.31 -46.27
C GLN A 563 19.17 -12.60 -46.25
N HIS A 564 17.95 -12.61 -46.81
CA HIS A 564 17.08 -13.79 -46.85
C HIS A 564 16.46 -14.04 -48.24
N GLY A 565 17.29 -14.36 -49.24
CA GLY A 565 16.83 -14.77 -50.58
C GLY A 565 17.88 -15.60 -51.34
N SER A 566 17.45 -16.75 -51.91
CA SER A 566 18.25 -17.78 -52.62
C SER A 566 19.33 -18.51 -51.76
N GLY A 567 19.60 -19.82 -51.90
CA GLY A 567 18.94 -20.90 -52.64
C GLY A 567 19.76 -21.50 -53.80
N ASN A 568 19.69 -22.80 -54.12
CA ASN A 568 18.99 -23.92 -53.48
C ASN A 568 19.48 -25.29 -54.02
N LEU A 569 19.54 -26.37 -53.22
CA LEU A 569 19.81 -27.75 -53.68
C LEU A 569 19.11 -28.81 -52.82
N ALA A 570 18.74 -29.94 -53.43
CA ALA A 570 17.87 -31.02 -52.94
C ALA A 570 18.29 -32.35 -53.62
N PRO A 571 17.55 -33.49 -53.56
CA PRO A 571 16.35 -33.88 -52.80
C PRO A 571 16.65 -35.10 -51.88
N GLU A 572 15.85 -36.14 -51.57
CA GLU A 572 14.47 -36.67 -51.77
C GLU A 572 14.17 -37.59 -50.54
N GLN A 573 13.03 -38.25 -50.23
CA GLN A 573 11.61 -38.40 -50.63
C GLN A 573 10.86 -38.82 -49.29
N SER A 574 9.61 -39.30 -49.12
CA SER A 574 8.39 -39.52 -49.91
C SER A 574 7.16 -39.60 -48.97
N GLY A 575 5.97 -39.17 -49.43
CA GLY A 575 4.61 -39.59 -48.99
C GLY A 575 4.13 -39.40 -47.53
N THR A 576 2.85 -39.09 -47.24
CA THR A 576 1.69 -38.72 -48.07
C THR A 576 0.69 -37.86 -47.25
N GLN A 577 -0.21 -37.12 -47.92
CA GLN A 577 -1.04 -36.05 -47.32
C GLN A 577 -2.55 -36.36 -47.19
N LYS A 578 -3.24 -35.61 -46.30
CA LYS A 578 -4.58 -34.93 -46.37
C LYS A 578 -5.01 -34.55 -44.93
N LYS A 579 -5.90 -33.61 -44.56
CA LYS A 579 -6.58 -32.38 -45.07
C LYS A 579 -7.35 -31.81 -43.83
N SER A 580 -7.91 -30.60 -43.69
CA SER A 580 -7.83 -29.21 -44.23
C SER A 580 -8.82 -28.35 -43.38
N GLY A 581 -8.78 -27.02 -43.24
CA GLY A 581 -8.06 -25.93 -43.91
C GLY A 581 -8.69 -24.56 -43.56
N SER A 582 -8.61 -23.58 -44.49
CA SER A 582 -9.18 -22.21 -44.45
C SER A 582 -8.58 -21.17 -43.49
N ARG A 583 -8.66 -19.89 -43.92
CA ARG A 583 -8.34 -18.66 -43.19
C ARG A 583 -9.23 -17.54 -43.74
N SER A 584 -9.71 -16.65 -42.87
CA SER A 584 -10.06 -15.27 -43.23
C SER A 584 -9.91 -14.35 -41.99
N PRO A 585 -9.72 -13.03 -42.15
CA PRO A 585 -9.29 -12.16 -41.06
C PRO A 585 -10.38 -11.20 -40.54
N ASP A 586 -10.43 -10.98 -39.23
CA ASP A 586 -10.99 -9.76 -38.66
C ASP A 586 -10.26 -9.39 -37.35
N GLY A 587 -10.20 -8.10 -37.00
CA GLY A 587 -9.24 -7.61 -36.01
C GLY A 587 -9.35 -6.13 -35.67
N ARG A 588 -10.55 -5.67 -35.26
CA ARG A 588 -10.76 -4.30 -34.78
C ARG A 588 -10.09 -4.06 -33.43
N GLY A 589 -9.39 -2.93 -33.28
CA GLY A 589 -8.66 -2.59 -32.06
C GLY A 589 -9.27 -1.45 -31.24
N HIS A 590 -9.11 -1.52 -29.92
CA HIS A 590 -9.26 -0.38 -28.99
C HIS A 590 -7.90 -0.13 -28.31
N GLN A 591 -7.22 0.96 -28.65
CA GLN A 591 -7.33 2.28 -28.01
C GLN A 591 -6.78 2.34 -26.57
N ARG A 592 -5.64 3.02 -26.44
CA ARG A 592 -5.00 3.44 -25.17
C ARG A 592 -5.25 4.94 -24.93
N SER A 593 -5.66 5.29 -23.71
CA SER A 593 -5.42 6.59 -23.07
C SER A 593 -5.14 6.30 -21.59
N GLN A 594 -4.09 6.82 -20.93
CA GLN A 594 -3.66 8.21 -20.76
C GLN A 594 -4.66 9.09 -20.02
N SER A 595 -4.46 9.20 -18.70
CA SER A 595 -4.88 10.32 -17.87
C SER A 595 -3.63 11.06 -17.36
N ARG A 596 -3.71 12.39 -17.22
CA ARG A 596 -2.59 13.26 -16.80
C ARG A 596 -2.79 13.73 -15.37
N ASN A 597 -1.69 13.89 -14.63
CA ASN A 597 -1.67 14.73 -13.43
C ASN A 597 -1.67 16.21 -13.83
N TYR A 598 -2.19 17.06 -12.95
CA TYR A 598 -1.98 18.52 -12.97
C TYR A 598 -1.88 19.05 -11.53
N VAL A 599 -1.13 20.14 -11.33
CA VAL A 599 -0.80 20.75 -10.03
C VAL A 599 -0.72 22.29 -10.20
N PRO A 600 -1.33 23.09 -9.31
CA PRO A 600 -1.17 24.55 -9.30
C PRO A 600 -0.58 25.13 -7.98
N ALA A 601 0.18 26.22 -8.10
CA ALA A 601 0.70 27.12 -7.05
C ALA A 601 1.40 28.34 -7.72
N PRO A 602 1.74 29.47 -7.05
CA PRO A 602 1.29 30.06 -5.76
C PRO A 602 0.89 31.58 -5.81
N GLY A 603 0.21 32.11 -4.76
CA GLY A 603 -0.02 33.56 -4.49
C GLY A 603 -1.49 34.01 -4.43
N LEU A 604 -1.89 35.24 -4.02
CA LEU A 604 -1.21 36.35 -3.31
C LEU A 604 -2.25 37.36 -2.68
N GLU A 605 -1.83 38.53 -2.18
CA GLU A 605 -2.65 39.52 -1.37
C GLU A 605 -3.09 40.80 -2.15
N PRO A 606 -3.75 41.84 -1.55
CA PRO A 606 -4.61 41.95 -0.34
C PRO A 606 -6.04 42.55 -0.67
N PRO A 607 -6.93 42.89 0.31
CA PRO A 607 -7.03 44.28 0.82
C PRO A 607 -7.55 44.42 2.30
N SER A 608 -8.03 45.60 2.71
CA SER A 608 -7.92 46.15 4.09
C SER A 608 -9.20 46.31 4.95
N GLY A 609 -9.11 45.89 6.23
CA GLY A 609 -9.66 46.57 7.44
C GLY A 609 -11.18 46.59 7.71
N PRO A 610 -11.64 47.11 8.87
CA PRO A 610 -10.90 47.47 10.10
C PRO A 610 -11.29 46.61 11.34
N ARG A 611 -10.46 46.60 12.41
CA ARG A 611 -10.83 46.09 13.75
C ARG A 611 -10.31 46.99 14.87
N LYS A 612 -11.01 46.99 16.02
CA LYS A 612 -10.78 47.86 17.18
C LYS A 612 -9.65 47.38 18.10
N GLU A 613 -9.18 48.28 18.97
CA GLU A 613 -8.06 48.09 19.90
C GLU A 613 -8.38 47.23 21.15
N ARG A 614 -7.29 46.98 21.94
CA ARG A 614 -7.22 46.62 23.37
C ARG A 614 -7.53 45.15 23.72
N SER A 615 -6.89 44.54 24.72
CA SER A 615 -5.85 45.03 25.65
C SER A 615 -4.79 43.98 26.01
N ARG A 616 -3.72 44.38 26.72
CA ARG A 616 -2.60 43.52 27.16
C ARG A 616 -2.67 43.18 28.65
N SER A 617 -2.29 41.95 29.00
CA SER A 617 -1.50 41.60 30.20
C SER A 617 -0.69 40.33 29.86
N ASN A 618 0.60 40.13 30.15
CA ASN A 618 1.50 40.47 31.27
C ASN A 618 1.23 39.71 32.58
N SER A 619 1.88 38.55 32.72
CA SER A 619 2.56 38.15 33.96
C SER A 619 3.91 37.50 33.63
N ARG A 620 4.83 37.47 34.60
CA ARG A 620 6.25 37.07 34.46
C ARG A 620 6.74 36.55 35.81
N ARG A 621 7.80 35.73 35.79
CA ARG A 621 8.52 35.06 36.91
C ARG A 621 8.10 33.58 37.07
N GLN A 622 8.96 32.65 37.51
CA GLN A 622 10.38 32.80 37.91
C GLN A 622 11.23 31.57 37.51
N ARG A 623 12.53 31.77 37.33
CA ARG A 623 13.52 30.67 37.35
C ARG A 623 13.77 30.22 38.80
N GLY A 624 14.19 28.97 38.96
CA GLY A 624 14.77 28.44 40.18
C GLY A 624 15.71 27.29 39.85
N ASP A 625 16.98 27.60 39.58
CA ASP A 625 18.05 26.60 39.46
C ASP A 625 18.53 26.21 40.87
N THR A 626 18.64 24.91 41.16
CA THR A 626 19.48 24.43 42.27
C THR A 626 20.07 23.06 41.94
N ASN A 627 21.33 22.86 42.34
CA ASN A 627 22.13 21.67 42.08
C ASN A 627 22.40 20.93 43.41
N GLY A 628 22.48 19.60 43.41
CA GLY A 628 22.73 18.81 44.61
C GLY A 628 22.60 17.31 44.37
N SER A 629 23.55 16.52 44.89
CA SER A 629 23.71 15.09 44.57
C SER A 629 24.19 14.26 45.76
N HIS A 630 23.95 12.93 45.68
CA HIS A 630 24.34 11.89 46.65
C HIS A 630 23.61 11.97 48.03
N HIS A 631 23.50 10.90 48.84
CA HIS A 631 24.04 9.53 48.73
C HIS A 631 23.05 8.48 49.26
N ALA A 632 23.45 7.21 49.14
CA ALA A 632 22.87 5.95 49.67
C ALA A 632 22.56 5.92 51.20
N GLN A 633 22.00 4.87 51.84
CA GLN A 633 21.89 3.42 51.50
C GLN A 633 20.90 2.63 52.41
N THR A 634 20.73 1.32 52.14
CA THR A 634 20.39 0.17 53.03
C THR A 634 19.01 -0.04 53.70
N ASN A 635 18.46 -1.22 53.39
CA ASN A 635 17.86 -2.27 54.26
C ASN A 635 16.51 -2.09 55.00
N GLY A 636 15.64 -3.11 54.89
CA GLY A 636 14.41 -3.27 55.70
C GLY A 636 13.52 -4.48 55.30
N PHE A 637 13.83 -5.69 55.79
CA PHE A 637 12.94 -6.86 55.78
C PHE A 637 11.85 -6.73 56.89
N ALA A 638 10.67 -7.39 56.92
CA ALA A 638 9.86 -8.16 55.96
C ALA A 638 8.49 -8.55 56.61
N LYS A 639 7.70 -9.42 55.95
CA LYS A 639 6.49 -10.15 56.40
C LYS A 639 5.12 -9.43 56.36
N GLY A 640 4.12 -10.16 55.86
CA GLY A 640 2.69 -10.00 56.20
C GLY A 640 2.26 -11.09 57.21
N PRO A 641 0.99 -11.60 57.24
CA PRO A 641 -0.11 -11.43 56.28
C PRO A 641 -1.42 -10.89 56.92
N ALA A 642 -2.54 -11.01 56.17
CA ALA A 642 -3.93 -10.70 56.55
C ALA A 642 -4.58 -11.89 57.35
N PRO A 643 -5.92 -12.01 57.58
CA PRO A 643 -7.06 -11.11 57.28
C PRO A 643 -8.14 -10.99 58.39
N SER A 644 -9.18 -10.16 58.19
CA SER A 644 -10.57 -10.44 58.66
C SER A 644 -11.61 -9.44 58.13
N THR A 645 -12.81 -9.90 57.78
CA THR A 645 -14.07 -9.13 57.74
C THR A 645 -14.96 -9.55 58.92
N PRO A 646 -15.99 -8.77 59.29
CA PRO A 646 -17.35 -9.17 58.86
C PRO A 646 -18.32 -8.00 58.56
N ASN A 647 -19.49 -8.35 58.01
CA ASN A 647 -20.64 -7.46 57.76
C ASN A 647 -21.35 -6.98 59.04
N LEU A 648 -22.03 -5.83 58.96
CA LEU A 648 -23.36 -5.64 59.58
C LEU A 648 -24.17 -4.50 58.91
N LYS A 649 -25.47 -4.40 59.22
CA LYS A 649 -26.50 -3.58 58.51
C LYS A 649 -26.89 -2.32 59.32
N GLY A 650 -27.42 -1.26 58.68
CA GLY A 650 -28.12 -0.19 59.45
C GLY A 650 -28.57 1.11 58.76
N GLN A 651 -29.64 1.06 57.95
CA GLN A 651 -30.69 2.10 57.69
C GLN A 651 -30.46 3.64 57.80
N ARG A 652 -31.11 4.37 56.85
CA ARG A 652 -31.44 5.84 56.83
C ARG A 652 -30.23 6.78 56.72
N GLY A 653 -30.24 7.89 55.98
CA GLY A 653 -31.23 8.55 55.09
C GLY A 653 -30.57 9.83 54.52
N SER A 654 -31.19 10.71 53.71
CA SER A 654 -32.49 10.73 53.00
C SER A 654 -32.47 11.89 51.98
N ALA A 655 -33.14 11.76 50.83
CA ALA A 655 -33.01 12.71 49.70
C ALA A 655 -34.19 13.70 49.54
N PRO A 656 -33.94 14.89 48.95
CA PRO A 656 -34.93 15.67 48.21
C PRO A 656 -34.70 15.58 46.68
N ALA A 657 -35.61 15.94 45.77
CA ALA A 657 -37.07 15.91 45.75
C ALA A 657 -37.47 16.27 44.30
N ASN A 658 -38.32 15.50 43.63
CA ASN A 658 -38.72 15.81 42.23
C ASN A 658 -39.76 16.93 42.19
N ILE A 659 -39.68 17.78 41.15
CA ILE A 659 -40.77 18.65 40.72
C ILE A 659 -41.30 18.10 39.39
N ASN A 660 -42.59 17.78 39.35
CA ASN A 660 -43.31 17.41 38.13
C ASN A 660 -44.12 18.61 37.64
N THR A 661 -44.01 18.94 36.36
CA THR A 661 -44.92 19.89 35.69
C THR A 661 -45.39 19.31 34.37
N THR A 662 -46.62 18.79 34.35
CA THR A 662 -47.29 18.36 33.12
C THR A 662 -47.90 19.55 32.39
N GLY A 663 -47.51 19.79 31.15
CA GLY A 663 -48.10 20.83 30.30
C GLY A 663 -47.98 20.46 28.82
N GLN A 664 -49.11 20.10 28.19
CA GLN A 664 -49.18 19.89 26.74
C GLN A 664 -49.25 21.23 26.00
N LEU A 665 -48.50 21.34 24.89
CA LEU A 665 -48.73 22.35 23.85
C LEU A 665 -48.69 21.67 22.47
N PRO A 666 -49.56 22.06 21.53
CA PRO A 666 -49.72 21.38 20.24
C PRO A 666 -48.67 21.80 19.18
N PRO A 667 -48.47 21.00 18.12
CA PRO A 667 -47.64 21.38 16.97
C PRO A 667 -48.27 22.52 16.15
N PRO A 668 -47.46 23.29 15.40
CA PRO A 668 -47.95 24.37 14.52
C PRO A 668 -48.75 23.81 13.31
N PRO A 669 -49.65 24.63 12.72
CA PRO A 669 -50.59 24.17 11.69
C PRO A 669 -49.93 23.92 10.32
N PRO A 670 -50.56 23.07 9.47
CA PRO A 670 -50.08 22.80 8.12
C PRO A 670 -50.28 23.99 7.18
N ILE A 671 -49.32 24.21 6.28
CA ILE A 671 -49.46 25.09 5.12
C ILE A 671 -50.15 24.27 4.00
N PRO A 672 -51.19 24.81 3.34
CA PRO A 672 -51.93 24.05 2.32
C PRO A 672 -51.08 23.72 1.09
N ALA A 673 -51.33 22.55 0.51
CA ALA A 673 -50.77 22.19 -0.80
C ALA A 673 -51.40 23.04 -1.91
N SER A 674 -50.60 23.37 -2.92
CA SER A 674 -51.06 23.98 -4.17
C SER A 674 -50.68 23.05 -5.33
N ASP A 675 -51.66 22.33 -5.87
CA ASP A 675 -51.43 21.45 -7.01
C ASP A 675 -51.13 22.25 -8.28
N PRO A 676 -50.05 21.93 -9.02
CA PRO A 676 -49.89 22.40 -10.40
C PRO A 676 -50.84 21.61 -11.33
N PRO A 677 -51.38 22.22 -12.39
CA PRO A 677 -52.48 21.65 -13.16
C PRO A 677 -52.08 20.46 -14.04
N GLU A 678 -53.03 19.54 -14.22
CA GLU A 678 -52.99 18.42 -15.16
C GLU A 678 -53.20 18.92 -16.61
N LEU A 679 -52.27 18.60 -17.52
CA LEU A 679 -52.48 18.64 -18.96
C LEU A 679 -51.77 17.48 -19.68
N GLU A 680 -52.41 17.04 -20.75
CA GLU A 680 -52.33 15.72 -21.36
C GLU A 680 -51.00 15.33 -22.03
N VAL A 681 -50.72 14.02 -21.99
CA VAL A 681 -50.33 13.14 -23.12
C VAL A 681 -49.60 13.82 -24.29
N THR A 682 -48.33 13.48 -24.54
CA THR A 682 -48.04 12.43 -25.53
C THR A 682 -46.63 11.84 -25.39
N SER A 683 -46.54 10.50 -25.42
CA SER A 683 -45.30 9.75 -25.64
C SER A 683 -45.34 9.05 -26.99
N PRO A 684 -44.53 9.46 -28.00
CA PRO A 684 -44.23 8.64 -29.15
C PRO A 684 -43.23 7.54 -28.76
N MET A 685 -43.55 6.28 -29.05
CA MET A 685 -42.64 5.14 -28.85
C MET A 685 -41.48 5.14 -29.87
N THR A 686 -40.39 4.46 -29.50
CA THR A 686 -39.13 4.36 -30.26
C THR A 686 -39.31 3.67 -31.61
N PRO A 687 -38.42 3.93 -32.60
CA PRO A 687 -37.36 2.93 -32.80
C PRO A 687 -35.98 3.51 -33.21
N GLY A 688 -34.91 2.77 -32.88
CA GLY A 688 -33.64 2.82 -33.63
C GLY A 688 -32.70 4.01 -33.35
N ALA A 689 -32.10 4.07 -32.16
CA ALA A 689 -30.96 4.95 -31.90
C ALA A 689 -29.69 4.47 -32.63
N SER A 690 -29.50 4.91 -33.87
CA SER A 690 -28.23 4.82 -34.59
C SER A 690 -27.11 5.51 -33.79
N GLN A 691 -25.88 5.00 -33.89
CA GLN A 691 -24.72 5.68 -33.27
C GLN A 691 -24.21 6.83 -34.15
N ASP A 692 -25.10 7.74 -34.53
CA ASP A 692 -24.73 8.87 -35.38
C ASP A 692 -23.76 9.81 -34.62
N PRO A 693 -22.56 10.12 -35.18
CA PRO A 693 -21.61 11.00 -34.51
C PRO A 693 -22.17 12.40 -34.20
N ARG A 694 -23.19 12.85 -34.95
CA ARG A 694 -23.86 14.13 -34.77
C ARG A 694 -24.59 14.20 -33.43
N ASP A 695 -25.41 13.20 -33.10
CA ASP A 695 -26.19 13.16 -31.85
C ASP A 695 -25.30 13.00 -30.61
N LYS A 696 -24.16 12.34 -30.76
CA LYS A 696 -23.14 12.26 -29.71
C LYS A 696 -22.49 13.63 -29.48
N LYS A 697 -22.29 14.43 -30.54
CA LYS A 697 -21.77 15.79 -30.46
C LYS A 697 -22.80 16.76 -29.84
N ILE A 698 -24.06 16.72 -30.28
CA ILE A 698 -25.16 17.55 -29.74
C ILE A 698 -25.33 17.30 -28.23
N ARG A 699 -25.44 16.04 -27.80
CA ARG A 699 -25.47 15.68 -26.36
C ARG A 699 -24.24 16.15 -25.58
N GLY A 700 -23.07 16.14 -26.22
CA GLY A 700 -21.83 16.68 -25.65
C GLY A 700 -21.86 18.20 -25.46
N LEU A 701 -22.48 18.95 -26.36
CA LEU A 701 -22.60 20.41 -26.27
C LEU A 701 -23.69 20.84 -25.28
N LEU A 702 -24.85 20.19 -25.26
CA LEU A 702 -25.89 20.42 -24.24
C LEU A 702 -25.34 20.20 -22.83
N LYS A 703 -24.49 19.18 -22.63
CA LYS A 703 -23.81 18.96 -21.34
C LYS A 703 -22.78 20.05 -20.99
N LYS A 704 -22.16 20.72 -21.97
CA LYS A 704 -21.32 21.90 -21.72
C LYS A 704 -22.16 23.10 -21.27
N ILE A 705 -23.33 23.32 -21.89
CA ILE A 705 -24.18 24.49 -21.59
C ILE A 705 -24.69 24.43 -20.15
N ARG A 706 -25.24 23.29 -19.70
CA ARG A 706 -25.64 23.11 -18.29
C ARG A 706 -24.48 23.33 -17.31
N ALA A 707 -23.28 22.88 -17.66
CA ALA A 707 -22.08 23.11 -16.84
C ALA A 707 -21.58 24.57 -16.87
N ILE A 708 -22.03 25.39 -17.82
CA ILE A 708 -21.82 26.85 -17.83
C ILE A 708 -22.93 27.55 -17.03
N GLU A 709 -24.17 27.08 -17.11
CA GLU A 709 -25.30 27.58 -16.33
C GLU A 709 -25.10 27.34 -14.82
N ASP A 710 -24.61 26.16 -14.42
CA ASP A 710 -24.14 25.89 -13.05
C ASP A 710 -23.08 26.91 -12.58
N LEU A 711 -22.16 27.31 -13.46
CA LEU A 711 -21.13 28.31 -13.14
C LEU A 711 -21.73 29.72 -13.08
N LYS A 712 -22.65 30.08 -13.99
CA LYS A 712 -23.39 31.36 -13.94
C LYS A 712 -24.21 31.50 -12.65
N MET A 713 -24.88 30.43 -12.22
CA MET A 713 -25.65 30.41 -10.97
C MET A 713 -24.76 30.59 -9.73
N ARG A 714 -23.58 29.95 -9.70
CA ARG A 714 -22.58 30.14 -8.63
C ARG A 714 -22.02 31.57 -8.62
N PHE A 715 -21.70 32.12 -9.79
CA PHE A 715 -21.22 33.49 -9.94
C PHE A 715 -22.28 34.51 -9.47
N ALA A 716 -23.55 34.31 -9.84
CA ALA A 716 -24.68 35.10 -9.35
C ALA A 716 -24.90 34.94 -7.84
N GLY A 717 -24.61 33.76 -7.28
CA GLY A 717 -24.57 33.49 -5.83
C GLY A 717 -23.35 34.08 -5.10
N GLY A 718 -22.47 34.82 -5.78
CA GLY A 718 -21.30 35.46 -5.18
C GLY A 718 -20.06 34.56 -5.03
N GLU A 719 -20.04 33.35 -5.60
CA GLU A 719 -18.87 32.47 -5.61
C GLU A 719 -17.78 33.09 -6.52
N LYS A 720 -16.60 33.37 -5.96
CA LYS A 720 -15.44 33.84 -6.75
C LYS A 720 -14.88 32.71 -7.59
N LEU A 721 -15.31 32.64 -8.85
CA LEU A 721 -14.82 31.68 -9.83
C LEU A 721 -13.39 32.01 -10.31
N GLU A 722 -12.66 30.97 -10.69
CA GLU A 722 -11.34 31.09 -11.33
C GLU A 722 -11.44 31.71 -12.74
N ASP A 723 -10.34 32.30 -13.21
CA ASP A 723 -10.10 32.65 -14.63
C ASP A 723 -10.46 31.51 -15.60
N THR A 724 -10.17 30.26 -15.23
CA THR A 724 -10.45 29.07 -16.05
C THR A 724 -11.94 28.72 -16.13
N GLN A 725 -12.74 29.22 -15.19
CA GLN A 725 -14.19 29.05 -15.12
C GLN A 725 -14.90 30.25 -15.76
N MET A 726 -14.43 31.47 -15.51
CA MET A 726 -14.90 32.68 -16.20
C MET A 726 -14.74 32.57 -17.73
N ARG A 727 -13.61 32.01 -18.21
CA ARG A 727 -13.40 31.73 -19.64
C ARG A 727 -14.33 30.65 -20.22
N LYS A 728 -14.96 29.82 -19.38
CA LYS A 728 -16.02 28.88 -19.81
C LYS A 728 -17.35 29.60 -19.92
N ILE A 729 -17.67 30.52 -19.01
CA ILE A 729 -18.85 31.39 -19.10
C ILE A 729 -18.79 32.22 -20.39
N THR A 730 -17.65 32.85 -20.69
CA THR A 730 -17.49 33.62 -21.95
C THR A 730 -17.43 32.74 -23.22
N SER A 731 -17.41 31.41 -23.12
CA SER A 731 -17.46 30.52 -24.30
C SER A 731 -18.87 30.04 -24.65
N GLU A 732 -19.89 30.43 -23.86
CA GLU A 732 -21.29 30.04 -24.05
C GLU A 732 -21.81 30.33 -25.46
N ASP A 733 -21.58 31.53 -25.99
CA ASP A 733 -22.05 31.92 -27.33
C ASP A 733 -21.36 31.10 -28.43
N SER A 734 -20.11 30.70 -28.24
CA SER A 734 -19.42 29.78 -29.15
C SER A 734 -19.98 28.36 -29.07
N VAL A 735 -20.39 27.89 -27.87
CA VAL A 735 -21.00 26.58 -27.68
C VAL A 735 -22.43 26.54 -28.24
N ARG A 736 -23.22 27.59 -28.01
CA ARG A 736 -24.56 27.77 -28.60
C ARG A 736 -24.49 27.90 -30.13
N LYS A 737 -23.53 28.66 -30.67
CA LYS A 737 -23.31 28.74 -32.13
C LYS A 737 -22.86 27.39 -32.73
N GLU A 738 -22.06 26.60 -32.02
CA GLU A 738 -21.73 25.23 -32.43
C GLU A 738 -22.93 24.28 -32.36
N LEU A 739 -23.86 24.50 -31.42
CA LEU A 739 -25.12 23.74 -31.27
C LEU A 739 -26.09 24.05 -32.42
N THR A 740 -26.34 25.33 -32.72
CA THR A 740 -27.16 25.76 -33.86
C THR A 740 -26.56 25.32 -35.19
N GLY A 741 -25.23 25.38 -35.34
CA GLY A 741 -24.51 24.88 -36.51
C GLY A 741 -24.59 23.35 -36.73
N LEU A 742 -25.17 22.61 -35.79
CA LEU A 742 -25.50 21.19 -35.92
C LEU A 742 -27.00 20.93 -36.13
N GLY A 743 -27.81 21.98 -36.34
CA GLY A 743 -29.24 21.88 -36.63
C GLY A 743 -30.15 21.70 -35.41
N TYR A 744 -29.63 21.88 -34.19
CA TYR A 744 -30.45 21.79 -32.98
C TYR A 744 -31.19 23.11 -32.72
N SER A 745 -32.52 23.04 -32.64
CA SER A 745 -33.46 24.16 -32.46
C SER A 745 -34.36 24.03 -31.21
N GLY A 746 -34.07 23.06 -30.33
CA GLY A 746 -34.82 22.89 -29.08
C GLY A 746 -34.53 24.01 -28.06
N PRO A 747 -35.40 24.20 -27.05
CA PRO A 747 -35.08 25.02 -25.90
C PRO A 747 -33.83 24.46 -25.20
N VAL A 748 -32.93 25.36 -24.84
CA VAL A 748 -31.61 25.07 -24.25
C VAL A 748 -31.73 24.93 -22.73
#